data_AF-A0A9W8LCL6-F1
#
_entry.id   AF-A0A9W8LCL6-F1
#
_cell.length_a   1.000
_cell.length_b   1.000
_cell.length_c   1.000
_cell.angle_alpha   90.00
_cell.angle_beta   90.00
_cell.angle_gamma   90.00
#
_symmetry.space_group_name_H-M   'P 1'
#
loop_
_entity.id
_entity.type
_entity.pdbx_description
1 polymer ?
#
loop_
_entity_poly.entity_id
_entity_poly.type
_entity_poly.pdbx_seq_one_letter_code
_entity_poly.pdbx_strand_id
1 'polypeptide(L)'
;MPPQRTNRSFTTSKVSVPTSRHLPLLHLPPLGRSTTQLPAGPSAEIQKTIVDEARLLQQQDSSVPWYQPVSKYCLSIDAPQSIYNQTEIDAQQNQQSALVTRAAERHFDGALGQCDWEAVASKLDIPLIECLDLFNASNSTIKSRLVIESYGGWSNTDVERLKRFIAANYADDSIVDWRLVGAYMNVDPLECQRVGQGTFKGPINEMSRYEQYVVDLERGTAERLTAEWTDAERKLIENLIEQHLESTTRSELVDIIQRELPARPLSDIHLFTAQYVYELKAGRVRGSQMTQIRELVAETRLFQRLTDSGVKSKDAAQILGAESRQSCQDNMPDVESSALQQGDAALLRSHWTTADDVTLLKLIDGSRMNPAAKWEQASKALDHSVTACRQWFSVIKHSRKPVTDDRESIVTSEVQIRIKSSGVVAWSQVSQATGFDVRECLELSQYDVGKASWRYGPDLISQSRAKNMTSFIEEHFPAPTTVSYRAVSNYMWIDIEDCIRIHDVLQGKFKWTEAEYERATALRAQGLAWKEVAKHLSPTLSDQAVQIALKRHLTPAPEPISAEELQEISRLIDEYSGKYPVTEINNKIRTQLKLGNRSNYHSILSLRITAHQYYQAKLRDIDYNGLDNRIAMGHTTATIVAKELDVPRYTLDRRLKNRSSKKFSSKWSERETRQLIDYMQSGDSKPDIAYFSKLLGTKNSKQCSSKVSYLKQKGILI
;
A
#
# COMPACT_ATOMS: atom_id res chain seq x y z
N MET A 1 -39.03 6.82 58.99
CA MET A 1 -40.43 7.16 59.35
C MET A 1 -41.25 7.29 58.07
N PRO A 2 -42.45 6.65 58.01
CA PRO A 2 -43.26 6.41 56.80
C PRO A 2 -44.48 7.36 56.69
N PRO A 3 -45.35 7.23 55.66
CA PRO A 3 -46.53 6.32 55.71
C PRO A 3 -46.71 5.48 54.42
N GLN A 4 -46.92 4.15 54.46
CA GLN A 4 -48.18 3.37 54.62
C GLN A 4 -49.32 3.71 53.62
N ARG A 5 -49.55 2.89 52.57
CA ARG A 5 -50.42 1.68 52.47
C ARG A 5 -51.93 1.90 52.69
N THR A 6 -52.74 1.61 51.67
CA THR A 6 -53.96 0.80 51.85
C THR A 6 -54.26 -0.09 50.62
N ASN A 7 -54.48 -1.37 50.91
CA ASN A 7 -54.93 -2.45 50.03
C ASN A 7 -56.36 -2.24 49.52
N ARG A 8 -56.71 -2.86 48.39
CA ARG A 8 -57.92 -3.71 48.29
C ARG A 8 -57.86 -4.63 47.06
N SER A 9 -57.81 -5.92 47.34
CA SER A 9 -58.23 -7.04 46.49
C SER A 9 -59.73 -6.99 46.21
N PHE A 10 -60.19 -7.51 45.07
CA PHE A 10 -61.24 -8.54 45.01
C PHE A 10 -61.42 -9.11 43.59
N THR A 11 -61.84 -10.36 43.59
CA THR A 11 -61.92 -11.39 42.56
C THR A 11 -63.13 -11.29 41.63
N THR A 12 -62.94 -11.82 40.41
CA THR A 12 -63.86 -12.57 39.52
C THR A 12 -65.38 -12.30 39.57
N SER A 13 -65.97 -12.08 38.40
CA SER A 13 -67.29 -12.63 38.05
C SER A 13 -67.40 -12.91 36.55
N LYS A 14 -67.82 -14.15 36.26
CA LYS A 14 -68.31 -14.69 34.98
C LYS A 14 -69.68 -14.10 34.62
N VAL A 15 -70.16 -14.45 33.42
CA VAL A 15 -71.55 -14.49 32.87
C VAL A 15 -71.69 -13.54 31.68
N SER A 16 -72.31 -13.84 30.54
CA SER A 16 -72.76 -15.03 29.81
C SER A 16 -73.27 -14.50 28.46
N VAL A 17 -73.24 -15.33 27.44
CA VAL A 17 -73.71 -15.10 26.05
C VAL A 17 -75.24 -14.91 25.98
N PRO A 18 -75.76 -14.16 24.97
CA PRO A 18 -76.74 -14.79 24.05
C PRO A 18 -76.53 -14.37 22.56
N THR A 19 -76.37 -15.33 21.64
CA THR A 19 -77.38 -15.97 20.76
C THR A 19 -77.95 -15.11 19.60
N SER A 20 -77.58 -15.45 18.36
CA SER A 20 -78.38 -15.35 17.10
C SER A 20 -77.44 -15.69 15.93
N ARG A 21 -77.77 -16.39 14.84
CA ARG A 21 -78.95 -17.10 14.33
C ARG A 21 -78.46 -17.94 13.12
N HIS A 22 -79.20 -19.00 12.83
CA HIS A 22 -79.07 -20.04 11.80
C HIS A 22 -78.47 -19.69 10.40
N LEU A 23 -77.48 -20.53 10.00
CA LEU A 23 -77.36 -21.41 8.80
C LEU A 23 -78.13 -21.08 7.49
N PRO A 24 -77.54 -21.40 6.32
CA PRO A 24 -77.74 -22.75 5.77
C PRO A 24 -76.46 -23.49 5.33
N LEU A 25 -76.48 -24.79 5.61
CA LEU A 25 -75.57 -25.82 5.13
C LEU A 25 -75.74 -26.02 3.61
N LEU A 26 -74.63 -26.04 2.88
CA LEU A 26 -74.51 -26.77 1.62
C LEU A 26 -73.46 -27.86 1.77
N HIS A 27 -73.88 -29.07 1.42
CA HIS A 27 -73.15 -30.32 1.47
C HIS A 27 -71.82 -30.27 0.70
N LEU A 28 -70.72 -30.66 1.35
CA LEU A 28 -69.51 -31.16 0.69
C LEU A 28 -69.54 -32.70 0.71
N PRO A 29 -69.18 -33.37 -0.41
CA PRO A 29 -69.10 -34.82 -0.47
C PRO A 29 -67.85 -35.35 0.26
N PRO A 30 -67.84 -36.63 0.68
CA PRO A 30 -66.71 -37.20 1.41
C PRO A 30 -65.58 -37.51 0.43
N LEU A 31 -64.43 -36.86 0.60
CA LEU A 31 -63.20 -37.25 -0.08
C LEU A 31 -62.35 -38.09 0.86
N GLY A 32 -62.07 -39.30 0.40
CA GLY A 32 -61.32 -40.32 1.12
C GLY A 32 -59.89 -39.91 1.43
N ARG A 33 -59.31 -40.66 2.37
CA ARG A 33 -57.88 -40.62 2.68
C ARG A 33 -57.06 -40.79 1.39
N SER A 34 -56.46 -39.70 0.96
CA SER A 34 -55.22 -39.73 0.19
C SER A 34 -54.27 -38.75 0.88
N THR A 35 -53.14 -39.26 1.33
CA THR A 35 -51.99 -38.47 1.81
C THR A 35 -51.43 -37.70 0.62
N THR A 36 -51.99 -36.52 0.37
CA THR A 36 -51.41 -35.51 -0.52
C THR A 36 -50.82 -34.42 0.37
N GLN A 37 -49.53 -34.13 0.18
CA GLN A 37 -48.78 -33.11 0.88
C GLN A 37 -49.56 -31.78 0.92
N LEU A 38 -49.61 -31.14 2.10
CA LEU A 38 -49.99 -29.73 2.24
C LEU A 38 -49.18 -28.90 1.21
N PRO A 39 -49.81 -27.97 0.47
CA PRO A 39 -49.06 -27.11 -0.43
C PRO A 39 -48.01 -26.35 0.39
N ALA A 40 -46.77 -26.33 -0.11
CA ALA A 40 -45.70 -25.53 0.46
C ALA A 40 -46.21 -24.09 0.67
N GLY A 41 -45.94 -23.53 1.86
CA GLY A 41 -46.26 -22.12 2.13
C GLY A 41 -45.69 -21.22 1.02
N PRO A 42 -46.29 -20.04 0.80
CA PRO A 42 -45.83 -19.11 -0.24
C PRO A 42 -44.33 -18.84 -0.09
N SER A 43 -43.61 -18.78 -1.22
CA SER A 43 -42.19 -18.46 -1.22
C SER A 43 -41.93 -17.10 -0.57
N ALA A 44 -40.72 -16.89 -0.05
CA ALA A 44 -40.31 -15.61 0.57
C ALA A 44 -40.50 -14.41 -0.39
N GLU A 45 -40.40 -14.63 -1.70
CA GLU A 45 -40.62 -13.62 -2.74
C GLU A 45 -42.08 -13.15 -2.79
N ILE A 46 -43.03 -14.07 -2.63
CA ILE A 46 -44.46 -13.75 -2.57
C ILE A 46 -44.76 -12.96 -1.29
N GLN A 47 -44.18 -13.37 -0.16
CA GLN A 47 -44.34 -12.65 1.12
C GLN A 47 -43.79 -11.22 1.04
N LYS A 48 -42.62 -11.03 0.40
CA LYS A 48 -42.03 -9.71 0.17
C LYS A 48 -42.90 -8.84 -0.74
N THR A 49 -43.41 -9.39 -1.83
CA THR A 49 -44.30 -8.68 -2.77
C THR A 49 -45.56 -8.16 -2.07
N ILE A 50 -46.13 -8.93 -1.13
CA ILE A 50 -47.31 -8.54 -0.36
C ILE A 50 -47.00 -7.38 0.59
N VAL A 51 -45.81 -7.39 1.21
CA VAL A 51 -45.34 -6.29 2.08
C VAL A 51 -45.09 -5.01 1.25
N ASP A 52 -44.53 -5.14 0.05
CA ASP A 52 -44.31 -4.01 -0.86
C ASP A 52 -45.65 -3.41 -1.34
N GLU A 53 -46.65 -4.24 -1.66
CA GLU A 53 -48.02 -3.80 -2.00
C GLU A 53 -48.69 -3.07 -0.81
N ALA A 54 -48.52 -3.58 0.42
CA ALA A 54 -49.04 -2.94 1.63
C ALA A 54 -48.45 -1.54 1.84
N ARG A 55 -47.14 -1.38 1.64
CA ARG A 55 -46.47 -0.08 1.74
C ARG A 55 -46.93 0.89 0.68
N LEU A 56 -47.09 0.43 -0.56
CA LEU A 56 -47.53 1.29 -1.65
C LEU A 56 -48.95 1.83 -1.38
N LEU A 57 -49.83 0.99 -0.81
CA LEU A 57 -51.17 1.41 -0.39
C LEU A 57 -51.13 2.38 0.80
N GLN A 58 -50.28 2.15 1.79
CA GLN A 58 -50.13 3.06 2.94
C GLN A 58 -49.48 4.41 2.58
N GLN A 59 -48.61 4.45 1.57
CA GLN A 59 -48.07 5.70 1.02
C GLN A 59 -49.15 6.53 0.32
N GLN A 60 -50.14 5.88 -0.29
CA GLN A 60 -51.27 6.53 -0.94
C GLN A 60 -52.35 6.94 0.08
N ASP A 61 -52.56 6.13 1.12
CA ASP A 61 -53.52 6.39 2.19
C ASP A 61 -53.05 5.76 3.51
N SER A 62 -52.62 6.60 4.45
CA SER A 62 -52.13 6.18 5.77
C SER A 62 -53.16 5.45 6.65
N SER A 63 -54.44 5.51 6.30
CA SER A 63 -55.51 4.81 7.03
C SER A 63 -55.65 3.33 6.65
N VAL A 64 -54.98 2.88 5.59
CA VAL A 64 -54.98 1.49 5.13
C VAL A 64 -54.20 0.60 6.11
N PRO A 65 -54.80 -0.44 6.70
CA PRO A 65 -54.09 -1.37 7.57
C PRO A 65 -53.06 -2.20 6.79
N TRP A 66 -51.84 -2.35 7.32
CA TRP A 66 -50.73 -3.04 6.65
C TRP A 66 -51.05 -4.51 6.27
N TYR A 67 -51.95 -5.16 7.02
CA TYR A 67 -52.36 -6.56 6.79
C TYR A 67 -53.47 -6.71 5.73
N GLN A 68 -54.00 -5.60 5.19
CA GLN A 68 -55.09 -5.66 4.20
C GLN A 68 -54.68 -6.47 2.95
N PRO A 69 -53.47 -6.31 2.38
CA PRO A 69 -53.00 -7.20 1.30
C PRO A 69 -52.78 -8.64 1.75
N VAL A 70 -52.33 -8.87 2.99
CA VAL A 70 -52.14 -10.24 3.53
C VAL A 70 -53.44 -11.04 3.52
N SER A 71 -54.57 -10.38 3.83
CA SER A 71 -55.90 -11.01 3.80
C SER A 71 -56.36 -11.44 2.40
N LYS A 72 -55.92 -10.74 1.35
CA LYS A 72 -56.21 -11.06 -0.07
C LYS A 72 -55.57 -12.37 -0.53
N TYR A 73 -54.49 -12.79 0.13
CA TYR A 73 -53.72 -13.99 -0.23
C TYR A 73 -53.91 -15.18 0.74
N CYS A 74 -54.85 -15.09 1.71
CA CYS A 74 -55.14 -16.15 2.68
C CYS A 74 -53.90 -16.68 3.45
N LEU A 75 -52.94 -15.80 3.76
CA LEU A 75 -51.70 -16.17 4.45
C LEU A 75 -51.80 -16.04 5.96
N SER A 76 -50.98 -16.80 6.70
CA SER A 76 -50.74 -16.52 8.12
C SER A 76 -50.09 -15.14 8.27
N ILE A 77 -50.51 -14.40 9.28
CA ILE A 77 -50.10 -13.01 9.52
C ILE A 77 -48.65 -12.93 10.05
N ASP A 78 -48.17 -13.97 10.73
CA ASP A 78 -46.92 -13.92 11.49
C ASP A 78 -45.66 -13.64 10.64
N ALA A 79 -45.54 -14.27 9.46
CA ALA A 79 -44.37 -14.10 8.60
C ALA A 79 -44.35 -12.74 7.87
N PRO A 80 -45.44 -12.28 7.22
CA PRO A 80 -45.54 -10.93 6.67
C PRO A 80 -45.37 -9.84 7.74
N GLN A 81 -45.84 -10.05 8.97
CA GLN A 81 -45.66 -9.10 10.07
C GLN A 81 -44.19 -8.92 10.43
N SER A 82 -43.43 -10.02 10.53
CA SER A 82 -42.00 -9.98 10.80
C SER A 82 -41.24 -9.21 9.72
N ILE A 83 -41.57 -9.46 8.44
CA ILE A 83 -40.96 -8.75 7.30
C ILE A 83 -41.35 -7.26 7.29
N TYR A 84 -42.61 -6.95 7.59
CA TYR A 84 -43.09 -5.57 7.67
C TYR A 84 -42.38 -4.79 8.79
N ASN A 85 -42.29 -5.37 9.99
CA ASN A 85 -41.59 -4.75 11.13
C ASN A 85 -40.09 -4.56 10.83
N GLN A 86 -39.42 -5.57 10.27
CA GLN A 86 -38.01 -5.48 9.92
C GLN A 86 -37.76 -4.39 8.88
N THR A 87 -38.58 -4.32 7.83
CA THR A 87 -38.45 -3.28 6.82
C THR A 87 -38.76 -1.88 7.36
N GLU A 88 -39.56 -1.75 8.42
CA GLU A 88 -39.85 -0.45 9.07
C GLU A 88 -38.65 0.02 9.88
N ILE A 89 -38.01 -0.91 10.61
CA ILE A 89 -36.73 -0.68 11.29
C ILE A 89 -35.66 -0.26 10.28
N ASP A 90 -35.53 -1.00 9.17
CA ASP A 90 -34.55 -0.68 8.11
C ASP A 90 -34.82 0.70 7.49
N ALA A 91 -36.10 1.08 7.31
CA ALA A 91 -36.48 2.39 6.78
C ALA A 91 -36.14 3.54 7.74
N GLN A 92 -36.41 3.36 9.04
CA GLN A 92 -36.04 4.33 10.08
C GLN A 92 -34.52 4.48 10.18
N GLN A 93 -33.78 3.37 10.17
CA GLN A 93 -32.33 3.37 10.23
C GLN A 93 -31.71 4.04 9.00
N ASN A 94 -32.25 3.79 7.80
CA ASN A 94 -31.83 4.48 6.57
C ASN A 94 -32.10 5.99 6.62
N GLN A 95 -33.23 6.41 7.19
CA GLN A 95 -33.54 7.83 7.37
C GLN A 95 -32.57 8.50 8.34
N GLN A 96 -32.27 7.86 9.48
CA GLN A 96 -31.29 8.36 10.44
C GLN A 96 -29.88 8.41 9.84
N SER A 97 -29.48 7.36 9.12
CA SER A 97 -28.19 7.31 8.40
C SER A 97 -28.05 8.47 7.41
N ALA A 98 -29.11 8.79 6.65
CA ALA A 98 -29.11 9.91 5.73
C ALA A 98 -29.01 11.27 6.45
N LEU A 99 -29.62 11.42 7.63
CA LEU A 99 -29.52 12.64 8.44
C LEU A 99 -28.11 12.83 8.99
N VAL A 100 -27.53 11.77 9.56
CA VAL A 100 -26.15 11.77 10.08
C VAL A 100 -25.15 12.08 8.97
N THR A 101 -25.29 11.44 7.80
CA THR A 101 -24.38 11.65 6.67
C THR A 101 -24.42 13.10 6.19
N ARG A 102 -25.60 13.70 6.02
CA ARG A 102 -25.72 15.13 5.66
C ARG A 102 -25.20 16.08 6.73
N ALA A 103 -25.33 15.72 8.01
CA ALA A 103 -24.78 16.51 9.10
C ALA A 103 -23.25 16.44 9.08
N ALA A 104 -22.68 15.25 8.90
CA ALA A 104 -21.24 15.05 8.77
C ALA A 104 -20.64 15.89 7.64
N GLU A 105 -21.27 15.90 6.45
CA GLU A 105 -20.81 16.71 5.31
C GLU A 105 -20.76 18.21 5.61
N ARG A 106 -21.70 18.72 6.41
CA ARG A 106 -21.73 20.14 6.82
C ARG A 106 -20.69 20.50 7.88
N HIS A 107 -20.25 19.51 8.64
CA HIS A 107 -19.27 19.64 9.71
C HIS A 107 -17.89 19.06 9.31
N PHE A 108 -17.70 18.82 8.02
CA PHE A 108 -16.44 18.35 7.46
C PHE A 108 -15.53 19.53 7.11
N ASP A 109 -14.32 19.51 7.67
CA ASP A 109 -13.24 20.42 7.31
C ASP A 109 -12.40 19.79 6.19
N GLY A 110 -12.56 20.30 4.97
CA GLY A 110 -11.82 19.85 3.81
C GLY A 110 -10.33 20.18 3.82
N ALA A 111 -9.89 21.19 4.59
CA ALA A 111 -8.47 21.54 4.71
C ALA A 111 -7.74 20.56 5.64
N LEU A 112 -8.40 20.15 6.73
CA LEU A 112 -7.86 19.15 7.66
C LEU A 112 -8.17 17.70 7.24
N GLY A 113 -9.16 17.53 6.34
CA GLY A 113 -9.66 16.22 5.93
C GLY A 113 -10.39 15.50 7.06
N GLN A 114 -11.05 16.23 7.96
CA GLN A 114 -11.62 15.71 9.21
C GLN A 114 -13.06 16.16 9.42
N CYS A 115 -13.85 15.34 10.10
CA CYS A 115 -15.20 15.69 10.53
C CYS A 115 -15.21 16.04 12.03
N ASP A 116 -15.96 17.08 12.41
CA ASP A 116 -16.26 17.38 13.80
C ASP A 116 -17.47 16.53 14.26
N TRP A 117 -17.19 15.27 14.59
CA TRP A 117 -18.21 14.30 14.96
C TRP A 117 -18.91 14.65 16.28
N GLU A 118 -18.21 15.32 17.20
CA GLU A 118 -18.79 15.83 18.43
C GLU A 118 -19.86 16.89 18.14
N ALA A 119 -19.63 17.79 17.19
CA ALA A 119 -20.63 18.75 16.74
C ALA A 119 -21.82 18.07 16.02
N VAL A 120 -21.55 17.04 15.21
CA VAL A 120 -22.60 16.24 14.55
C VAL A 120 -23.52 15.57 15.57
N ALA A 121 -22.94 14.87 16.54
CA ALA A 121 -23.66 14.18 17.61
C ALA A 121 -24.51 15.16 18.43
N SER A 122 -23.92 16.29 18.85
CA SER A 122 -24.62 17.32 19.61
C SER A 122 -25.78 17.96 18.83
N LYS A 123 -25.65 18.10 17.51
CA LYS A 123 -26.67 18.73 16.66
C LYS A 123 -27.87 17.84 16.39
N LEU A 124 -27.63 16.53 16.30
CA LEU A 124 -28.67 15.55 16.03
C LEU A 124 -29.29 14.96 17.30
N ASP A 125 -28.72 15.26 18.47
CA ASP A 125 -29.09 14.66 19.76
C ASP A 125 -28.99 13.13 19.72
N ILE A 126 -27.93 12.63 19.06
CA ILE A 126 -27.62 11.20 18.92
C ILE A 126 -26.24 10.96 19.53
N PRO A 127 -26.04 9.88 20.32
CA PRO A 127 -24.73 9.52 20.86
C PRO A 127 -23.65 9.41 19.77
N LEU A 128 -22.43 9.85 20.08
CA LEU A 128 -21.30 9.87 19.13
C LEU A 128 -21.06 8.53 18.44
N ILE A 129 -21.04 7.43 19.21
CA ILE A 129 -20.82 6.08 18.68
C ILE A 129 -21.95 5.66 17.72
N GLU A 130 -23.19 6.03 18.03
CA GLU A 130 -24.35 5.75 17.19
C GLU A 130 -24.34 6.60 15.91
N CYS A 131 -23.90 7.86 15.98
CA CYS A 131 -23.63 8.66 14.77
C CYS A 131 -22.58 8.00 13.88
N LEU A 132 -21.47 7.53 14.45
CA LEU A 132 -20.41 6.88 13.67
C LEU A 132 -20.90 5.58 13.04
N ASP A 133 -21.77 4.83 13.72
CA ASP A 133 -22.34 3.59 13.20
C ASP A 133 -23.36 3.84 12.08
N LEU A 134 -24.18 4.87 12.23
CA LEU A 134 -25.16 5.31 11.24
C LEU A 134 -24.54 6.02 10.03
N PHE A 135 -23.28 6.47 10.12
CA PHE A 135 -22.62 7.15 9.01
C PHE A 135 -22.41 6.23 7.82
N ASN A 136 -22.95 6.63 6.66
CA ASN A 136 -22.81 5.88 5.42
C ASN A 136 -21.80 6.56 4.49
N ALA A 137 -20.56 6.11 4.56
CA ALA A 137 -19.47 6.62 3.74
C ALA A 137 -19.75 6.47 2.22
N SER A 138 -20.46 5.42 1.79
CA SER A 138 -20.78 5.19 0.37
C SER A 138 -21.73 6.23 -0.21
N ASN A 139 -22.55 6.87 0.63
CA ASN A 139 -23.49 7.92 0.25
C ASN A 139 -22.98 9.32 0.63
N SER A 140 -21.73 9.44 1.07
CA SER A 140 -21.11 10.70 1.50
C SER A 140 -20.17 11.23 0.43
N THR A 141 -20.08 12.55 0.34
CA THR A 141 -19.03 13.26 -0.43
C THR A 141 -17.70 13.33 0.32
N ILE A 142 -17.68 13.00 1.61
CA ILE A 142 -16.47 12.94 2.44
C ILE A 142 -15.60 11.78 1.97
N LYS A 143 -14.43 12.10 1.42
CA LYS A 143 -13.43 11.11 1.05
C LYS A 143 -12.56 10.76 2.25
N SER A 144 -12.29 9.46 2.40
CA SER A 144 -11.30 8.98 3.37
C SER A 144 -9.94 9.62 3.08
N ARG A 145 -9.29 10.12 4.12
CA ARG A 145 -7.97 10.72 4.06
C ARG A 145 -6.95 9.60 3.82
N LEU A 146 -6.28 9.65 2.68
CA LEU A 146 -5.14 8.77 2.40
C LEU A 146 -3.94 9.23 3.24
N VAL A 147 -3.56 8.46 4.27
CA VAL A 147 -2.34 8.71 5.03
C VAL A 147 -1.17 8.07 4.28
N ILE A 148 -0.79 8.67 3.15
CA ILE A 148 0.33 8.17 2.35
C ILE A 148 1.63 8.41 3.14
N GLU A 149 2.43 7.37 3.32
CA GLU A 149 3.74 7.41 4.01
C GLU A 149 4.69 8.50 3.47
N SER A 150 4.50 8.95 2.22
CA SER A 150 5.34 9.94 1.53
C SER A 150 4.90 11.40 1.69
N TYR A 151 3.70 11.71 2.20
CA TYR A 151 3.16 13.08 2.28
C TYR A 151 2.61 13.45 3.67
N GLY A 152 3.40 13.22 4.71
CA GLY A 152 3.18 13.81 6.04
C GLY A 152 2.84 12.82 7.15
N GLY A 153 2.21 11.68 6.85
CA GLY A 153 1.86 10.67 7.87
C GLY A 153 0.91 11.19 8.97
N TRP A 154 0.73 10.40 10.03
CA TRP A 154 -0.04 10.82 11.20
C TRP A 154 0.65 11.98 11.93
N SER A 155 -0.04 13.10 12.11
CA SER A 155 0.46 14.17 12.97
C SER A 155 0.37 13.76 14.44
N ASN A 156 1.19 14.35 15.32
CA ASN A 156 1.06 14.12 16.77
C ASN A 156 -0.35 14.45 17.27
N THR A 157 -1.00 15.47 16.68
CA THR A 157 -2.38 15.84 16.99
C THR A 157 -3.36 14.73 16.62
N ASP A 158 -3.19 14.09 15.46
CA ASP A 158 -4.02 12.95 15.04
C ASP A 158 -3.85 11.76 15.99
N VAL A 159 -2.60 11.45 16.37
CA VAL A 159 -2.30 10.33 17.27
C VAL A 159 -2.92 10.55 18.65
N GLU A 160 -2.80 11.76 19.20
CA GLU A 160 -3.40 12.08 20.50
C GLU A 160 -4.92 12.16 20.45
N ARG A 161 -5.51 12.57 19.32
CA ARG A 161 -6.96 12.53 19.12
C ARG A 161 -7.47 11.09 19.07
N LEU A 162 -6.78 10.22 18.31
CA LEU A 162 -7.07 8.78 18.24
C LEU A 162 -7.03 8.13 19.62
N LYS A 163 -5.95 8.33 20.38
CA LYS A 163 -5.82 7.79 21.75
C LYS A 163 -6.93 8.27 22.67
N ARG A 164 -7.26 9.56 22.61
CA ARG A 164 -8.36 10.14 23.42
C ARG A 164 -9.71 9.52 23.06
N PHE A 165 -9.98 9.34 21.78
CA PHE A 165 -11.23 8.70 21.34
C PHE A 165 -11.32 7.25 21.80
N ILE A 166 -10.24 6.47 21.67
CA ILE A 166 -10.19 5.08 22.14
C ILE A 166 -10.44 5.01 23.65
N ALA A 167 -9.67 5.78 24.43
CA ALA A 167 -9.77 5.78 25.90
C ALA A 167 -11.15 6.25 26.41
N ALA A 168 -11.84 7.13 25.69
CA ALA A 168 -13.14 7.64 26.08
C ALA A 168 -14.30 6.68 25.78
N ASN A 169 -14.18 5.84 24.74
CA ASN A 169 -15.30 5.04 24.22
C ASN A 169 -15.09 3.53 24.36
N TYR A 170 -13.88 3.06 24.60
CA TYR A 170 -13.55 1.65 24.76
C TYR A 170 -12.80 1.43 26.07
N ALA A 171 -13.36 0.58 26.95
CA ALA A 171 -12.75 0.26 28.24
C ALA A 171 -11.60 -0.78 28.12
N ASP A 172 -11.53 -1.50 27.00
CA ASP A 172 -10.55 -2.55 26.72
C ASP A 172 -10.10 -2.44 25.25
N ASP A 173 -8.78 -2.35 25.04
CA ASP A 173 -8.14 -2.23 23.72
C ASP A 173 -8.41 -3.43 22.80
N SER A 174 -8.82 -4.58 23.35
CA SER A 174 -9.12 -5.80 22.59
C SER A 174 -10.51 -5.80 21.92
N ILE A 175 -11.39 -4.86 22.29
CA ILE A 175 -12.79 -4.77 21.81
C ILE A 175 -12.99 -3.51 20.96
N VAL A 176 -11.90 -2.84 20.55
CA VAL A 176 -11.98 -1.62 19.74
C VAL A 176 -12.56 -1.94 18.36
N ASP A 177 -13.70 -1.34 18.04
CA ASP A 177 -14.27 -1.37 16.68
C ASP A 177 -13.52 -0.35 15.81
N TRP A 178 -12.47 -0.84 15.15
CA TRP A 178 -11.61 -0.03 14.27
C TRP A 178 -12.38 0.59 13.09
N ARG A 179 -13.55 0.06 12.71
CA ARG A 179 -14.39 0.70 11.68
C ARG A 179 -14.92 2.04 12.17
N LEU A 180 -15.43 2.10 13.40
CA LEU A 180 -15.93 3.34 14.01
C LEU A 180 -14.79 4.33 14.27
N VAL A 181 -13.63 3.83 14.70
CA VAL A 181 -12.42 4.65 14.85
C VAL A 181 -11.96 5.23 13.51
N GLY A 182 -11.98 4.43 12.44
CA GLY A 182 -11.67 4.88 11.08
C GLY A 182 -12.64 5.94 10.58
N ALA A 183 -13.95 5.76 10.80
CA ALA A 183 -14.97 6.77 10.51
C ALA A 183 -14.74 8.06 11.30
N TYR A 184 -14.40 7.95 12.60
CA TYR A 184 -14.10 9.10 13.45
C TYR A 184 -12.88 9.89 12.95
N MET A 185 -11.80 9.18 12.60
CA MET A 185 -10.57 9.80 12.10
C MET A 185 -10.64 10.20 10.62
N ASN A 186 -11.69 9.78 9.90
CA ASN A 186 -11.80 9.84 8.44
C ASN A 186 -10.57 9.21 7.74
N VAL A 187 -10.12 8.05 8.22
CA VAL A 187 -8.94 7.31 7.74
C VAL A 187 -9.29 5.82 7.64
N ASP A 188 -8.54 5.07 6.83
CA ASP A 188 -8.71 3.62 6.75
C ASP A 188 -8.59 2.95 8.15
N PRO A 189 -9.54 2.06 8.51
CA PRO A 189 -9.53 1.35 9.80
C PRO A 189 -8.22 0.64 10.13
N LEU A 190 -7.54 0.04 9.13
CA LEU A 190 -6.30 -0.69 9.33
C LEU A 190 -5.14 0.25 9.68
N GLU A 191 -5.15 1.49 9.18
CA GLU A 191 -4.15 2.49 9.54
C GLU A 191 -4.34 2.94 10.99
N CYS A 192 -5.59 3.18 11.40
CA CYS A 192 -5.92 3.49 12.80
C CYS A 192 -5.49 2.35 13.74
N GLN A 193 -5.72 1.10 13.34
CA GLN A 193 -5.31 -0.09 14.10
C GLN A 193 -3.79 -0.16 14.28
N ARG A 194 -3.01 0.07 13.20
CA ARG A 194 -1.54 0.06 13.27
C ARG A 194 -1.01 1.10 14.26
N VAL A 195 -1.57 2.30 14.23
CA VAL A 195 -1.17 3.39 15.14
C VAL A 195 -1.60 3.11 16.57
N GLY A 196 -2.85 2.70 16.78
CA GLY A 196 -3.39 2.40 18.11
C GLY A 196 -2.66 1.24 18.81
N GLN A 197 -2.25 0.22 18.06
CA GLN A 197 -1.51 -0.94 18.61
C GLN A 197 0.00 -0.68 18.78
N GLY A 198 0.49 0.52 18.44
CA GLY A 198 1.92 0.85 18.50
C GLY A 198 2.80 0.01 17.55
N THR A 199 2.19 -0.69 16.59
CA THR A 199 2.90 -1.43 15.53
C THR A 199 3.34 -0.51 14.41
N PHE A 200 2.74 0.68 14.34
CA PHE A 200 3.28 1.81 13.61
C PHE A 200 4.61 2.23 14.24
N LYS A 201 5.72 1.88 13.58
CA LYS A 201 6.99 2.52 13.86
C LYS A 201 6.77 4.00 13.56
N GLY A 202 6.85 4.84 14.57
CA GLY A 202 6.72 6.29 14.47
C GLY A 202 7.60 6.88 13.36
N PRO A 203 7.48 8.19 13.09
CA PRO A 203 8.04 8.81 11.89
C PRO A 203 9.48 8.38 11.69
N ILE A 204 9.73 7.75 10.54
CA ILE A 204 11.06 7.53 10.00
C ILE A 204 11.85 8.83 10.24
N ASN A 205 12.95 8.72 10.98
CA ASN A 205 13.87 9.80 11.31
C ASN A 205 13.95 10.78 10.13
N GLU A 206 13.84 12.10 10.34
CA GLU A 206 13.79 13.09 9.25
C GLU A 206 14.92 12.90 8.22
N MET A 207 16.07 12.37 8.66
CA MET A 207 17.19 11.93 7.80
C MET A 207 16.81 10.87 6.76
N SER A 208 16.07 9.83 7.13
CA SER A 208 15.68 8.74 6.22
C SER A 208 14.46 9.11 5.36
N ARG A 209 13.62 10.08 5.80
CA ARG A 209 12.64 10.74 4.93
C ARG A 209 13.34 11.53 3.81
N TYR A 210 14.46 12.19 4.12
CA TYR A 210 15.24 12.96 3.15
C TYR A 210 16.03 12.06 2.19
N GLU A 211 16.64 10.98 2.67
CA GLU A 211 17.34 10.00 1.81
C GLU A 211 16.40 9.34 0.81
N GLN A 212 15.19 8.95 1.23
CA GLN A 212 14.20 8.37 0.33
C GLN A 212 13.63 9.41 -0.66
N TYR A 213 13.37 10.63 -0.19
CA TYR A 213 12.89 11.75 -1.04
C TYR A 213 13.94 12.18 -2.08
N VAL A 214 15.23 12.21 -1.74
CA VAL A 214 16.34 12.47 -2.68
C VAL A 214 16.48 11.33 -3.70
N VAL A 215 16.37 10.07 -3.28
CA VAL A 215 16.40 8.91 -4.19
C VAL A 215 15.20 8.91 -5.14
N ASP A 216 14.01 9.31 -4.67
CA ASP A 216 12.80 9.42 -5.49
C ASP A 216 12.85 10.66 -6.41
N LEU A 217 13.52 11.75 -6.01
CA LEU A 217 13.80 12.91 -6.86
C LEU A 217 14.84 12.61 -7.95
N GLU A 218 15.94 11.94 -7.60
CA GLU A 218 16.99 11.53 -8.55
C GLU A 218 16.43 10.58 -9.62
N ARG A 219 15.37 9.82 -9.31
CA ARG A 219 14.67 8.95 -10.26
C ARG A 219 13.62 9.66 -11.13
N GLY A 220 13.13 10.84 -10.72
CA GLY A 220 11.96 11.48 -11.34
C GLY A 220 12.15 12.89 -11.92
N THR A 221 13.29 13.55 -11.70
CA THR A 221 13.43 15.00 -12.02
C THR A 221 14.67 15.40 -12.82
N ALA A 222 15.19 14.53 -13.68
CA ALA A 222 16.14 14.95 -14.72
C ALA A 222 15.48 15.83 -15.81
N GLU A 223 14.14 15.80 -15.95
CA GLU A 223 13.42 16.49 -17.04
C GLU A 223 12.59 17.72 -16.60
N ARG A 224 12.45 18.03 -15.29
CA ARG A 224 11.57 19.10 -14.79
C ARG A 224 12.27 20.42 -14.39
N LEU A 225 13.59 20.46 -14.33
CA LEU A 225 14.36 21.68 -14.04
C LEU A 225 14.68 22.42 -15.36
N THR A 226 13.68 23.01 -16.00
CA THR A 226 13.88 23.78 -17.26
C THR A 226 13.73 25.30 -17.10
N ALA A 227 13.66 25.82 -15.87
CA ALA A 227 13.90 27.24 -15.61
C ALA A 227 15.20 27.36 -14.82
N GLU A 228 16.32 27.52 -15.52
CA GLU A 228 17.62 27.79 -14.89
C GLU A 228 17.46 28.94 -13.88
N TRP A 229 17.92 28.73 -12.64
CA TRP A 229 18.05 29.80 -11.67
C TRP A 229 19.11 30.77 -12.19
N THR A 230 18.84 32.06 -12.16
CA THR A 230 19.87 33.05 -12.47
C THR A 230 20.84 33.17 -11.29
N ASP A 231 22.07 33.62 -11.55
CA ASP A 231 23.08 33.78 -10.49
C ASP A 231 22.67 34.82 -9.44
N ALA A 232 21.85 35.81 -9.83
CA ALA A 232 21.29 36.80 -8.91
C ALA A 232 20.27 36.18 -7.96
N GLU A 233 19.37 35.33 -8.47
CA GLU A 233 18.37 34.64 -7.64
C GLU A 233 19.04 33.64 -6.68
N ARG A 234 20.05 32.88 -7.16
CA ARG A 234 20.81 31.97 -6.30
C ARG A 234 21.44 32.73 -5.15
N LYS A 235 22.21 33.78 -5.45
CA LYS A 235 22.91 34.57 -4.43
C LYS A 235 21.96 35.25 -3.43
N LEU A 236 20.78 35.67 -3.88
CA LEU A 236 19.74 36.21 -3.00
C LEU A 236 19.23 35.15 -2.02
N ILE A 237 18.93 33.95 -2.51
CA ILE A 237 18.47 32.84 -1.66
C ILE A 237 19.55 32.43 -0.67
N GLU A 238 20.81 32.33 -1.10
CA GLU A 238 21.95 32.00 -0.23
C GLU A 238 22.06 33.00 0.93
N ASN A 239 22.02 34.31 0.64
CA ASN A 239 22.08 35.35 1.66
C ASN A 239 20.89 35.28 2.64
N LEU A 240 19.67 35.04 2.14
CA LEU A 240 18.47 34.92 2.98
C LEU A 240 18.54 33.69 3.89
N ILE A 241 19.06 32.58 3.37
CA ILE A 241 19.28 31.37 4.16
C ILE A 241 20.32 31.64 5.24
N GLU A 242 21.50 32.16 4.90
CA GLU A 242 22.56 32.46 5.88
C GLU A 242 22.09 33.45 6.97
N GLN A 243 21.29 34.45 6.60
CA GLN A 243 20.79 35.47 7.53
C GLN A 243 19.73 34.94 8.52
N HIS A 244 18.93 33.95 8.12
CA HIS A 244 17.75 33.53 8.86
C HIS A 244 17.78 32.07 9.35
N LEU A 245 18.80 31.28 8.98
CA LEU A 245 18.91 29.86 9.31
C LEU A 245 18.92 29.57 10.81
N GLU A 246 19.51 30.46 11.62
CA GLU A 246 19.58 30.29 13.07
C GLU A 246 18.34 30.80 13.82
N SER A 247 17.54 31.66 13.19
CA SER A 247 16.46 32.40 13.85
C SER A 247 15.05 32.06 13.38
N THR A 248 14.91 31.23 12.33
CA THR A 248 13.60 30.92 11.72
C THR A 248 13.45 29.44 11.40
N THR A 249 12.20 28.99 11.38
CA THR A 249 11.86 27.65 10.89
C THR A 249 11.96 27.59 9.37
N ARG A 250 12.11 26.38 8.82
CA ARG A 250 12.19 26.18 7.36
C ARG A 250 10.95 26.69 6.62
N SER A 251 9.76 26.62 7.22
CA SER A 251 8.53 27.13 6.63
C SER A 251 8.58 28.66 6.51
N GLU A 252 8.98 29.33 7.59
CA GLU A 252 9.14 30.79 7.61
C GLU A 252 10.22 31.25 6.64
N LEU A 253 11.31 30.48 6.50
CA LEU A 253 12.38 30.78 5.55
C LEU A 253 11.90 30.71 4.09
N VAL A 254 11.07 29.72 3.76
CA VAL A 254 10.47 29.61 2.43
C VAL A 254 9.48 30.75 2.18
N ASP A 255 8.70 31.16 3.18
CA ASP A 255 7.80 32.31 3.06
C ASP A 255 8.58 33.62 2.84
N ILE A 256 9.74 33.79 3.50
CA ILE A 256 10.64 34.93 3.29
C ILE A 256 11.17 34.92 1.84
N ILE A 257 11.65 33.78 1.36
CA ILE A 257 12.19 33.68 0.00
C ILE A 257 11.09 33.85 -1.06
N GLN A 258 9.88 33.34 -0.82
CA GLN A 258 8.73 33.49 -1.73
C GLN A 258 8.28 34.95 -1.87
N ARG A 259 8.44 35.77 -0.82
CA ARG A 259 8.16 37.21 -0.89
C ARG A 259 9.17 37.96 -1.75
N GLU A 260 10.43 37.55 -1.69
CA GLU A 260 11.53 38.16 -2.47
C GLU A 260 11.55 37.65 -3.92
N LEU A 261 11.02 36.45 -4.18
CA LEU A 261 10.94 35.84 -5.51
C LEU A 261 9.49 35.44 -5.87
N PRO A 262 8.54 36.39 -5.97
CA PRO A 262 7.12 36.09 -6.20
C PRO A 262 6.83 35.48 -7.57
N ALA A 263 7.74 35.66 -8.54
CA ALA A 263 7.61 35.09 -9.89
C ALA A 263 8.02 33.61 -9.94
N ARG A 264 8.68 33.08 -8.91
CA ARG A 264 9.10 31.68 -8.85
C ARG A 264 8.02 30.82 -8.21
N PRO A 265 7.73 29.63 -8.76
CA PRO A 265 6.81 28.68 -8.15
C PRO A 265 7.28 28.29 -6.74
N LEU A 266 6.35 28.24 -5.80
CA LEU A 266 6.62 27.85 -4.41
C LEU A 266 7.29 26.48 -4.30
N SER A 267 6.96 25.56 -5.20
CA SER A 267 7.60 24.24 -5.31
C SER A 267 9.11 24.32 -5.57
N ASP A 268 9.53 25.27 -6.41
CA ASP A 268 10.92 25.39 -6.84
C ASP A 268 11.75 26.05 -5.73
N ILE A 269 11.17 27.06 -5.07
CA ILE A 269 11.75 27.70 -3.88
C ILE A 269 11.91 26.68 -2.75
N HIS A 270 10.89 25.86 -2.49
CA HIS A 270 10.97 24.79 -1.49
C HIS A 270 12.10 23.81 -1.79
N LEU A 271 12.26 23.43 -3.06
CA LEU A 271 13.25 22.46 -3.48
C LEU A 271 14.67 23.01 -3.34
N PHE A 272 14.91 24.21 -3.86
CA PHE A 272 16.22 24.86 -3.80
C PHE A 272 16.65 25.13 -2.34
N THR A 273 15.75 25.67 -1.53
CA THR A 273 16.01 25.97 -0.10
C THR A 273 16.31 24.70 0.68
N ALA A 274 15.63 23.58 0.37
CA ALA A 274 15.89 22.29 1.01
C ALA A 274 17.30 21.77 0.71
N GLN A 275 17.67 21.80 -0.57
CA GLN A 275 18.95 21.31 -1.06
C GLN A 275 20.11 22.12 -0.45
N TYR A 276 20.01 23.45 -0.46
CA TYR A 276 21.07 24.31 0.05
C TYR A 276 21.29 24.17 1.56
N VAL A 277 20.22 24.13 2.35
CA VAL A 277 20.30 23.91 3.81
C VAL A 277 20.91 22.55 4.15
N TYR A 278 20.63 21.52 3.34
CA TYR A 278 21.23 20.20 3.50
C TYR A 278 22.74 20.22 3.21
N GLU A 279 23.17 20.86 2.12
CA GLU A 279 24.58 20.97 1.76
C GLU A 279 25.39 21.74 2.81
N LEU A 280 24.80 22.79 3.39
CA LEU A 280 25.36 23.53 4.53
C LEU A 280 25.51 22.63 5.77
N LYS A 281 24.45 21.90 6.16
CA LYS A 281 24.47 21.03 7.36
C LYS A 281 25.36 19.81 7.20
N ALA A 282 25.51 19.29 5.98
CA ALA A 282 26.39 18.16 5.66
C ALA A 282 27.87 18.56 5.61
N GLY A 283 28.21 19.84 5.76
CA GLY A 283 29.59 20.34 5.70
C GLY A 283 30.24 20.15 4.33
N ARG A 284 29.45 19.94 3.26
CA ARG A 284 29.95 19.64 1.90
C ARG A 284 30.28 20.90 1.09
N VAL A 285 29.95 22.09 1.58
CA VAL A 285 30.40 23.35 0.97
C VAL A 285 31.82 23.68 1.45
N ARG A 286 32.82 23.00 0.87
CA ARG A 286 34.21 23.48 0.80
C ARG A 286 34.89 23.12 -0.53
N GLY A 287 34.98 24.10 -1.41
CA GLY A 287 36.20 24.40 -2.16
C GLY A 287 36.46 23.76 -3.52
N SER A 288 35.92 22.58 -3.87
CA SER A 288 36.36 21.91 -5.12
C SER A 288 35.56 22.26 -6.38
N GLN A 289 34.30 22.69 -6.28
CA GLN A 289 33.52 23.14 -7.45
C GLN A 289 33.81 24.60 -7.85
N MET A 290 34.42 25.40 -6.98
CA MET A 290 34.68 26.82 -7.27
C MET A 290 35.87 27.08 -8.21
N THR A 291 36.79 26.11 -8.40
CA THR A 291 37.95 26.30 -9.28
C THR A 291 37.59 26.10 -10.76
N GLN A 292 36.75 25.11 -11.08
CA GLN A 292 36.21 24.93 -12.44
C GLN A 292 35.25 26.06 -12.85
N ILE A 293 34.54 26.66 -11.89
CA ILE A 293 33.66 27.81 -12.13
C ILE A 293 34.48 29.10 -12.37
N ARG A 294 35.66 29.26 -11.73
CA ARG A 294 36.52 30.44 -11.96
C ARG A 294 37.20 30.46 -13.33
N GLU A 295 37.53 29.30 -13.89
CA GLU A 295 38.09 29.21 -15.25
C GLU A 295 37.02 29.50 -16.31
N LEU A 296 35.79 28.97 -16.16
CA LEU A 296 34.67 29.27 -17.07
C LEU A 296 34.25 30.75 -17.04
N VAL A 297 34.20 31.37 -15.86
CA VAL A 297 33.81 32.79 -15.67
C VAL A 297 34.86 33.76 -16.24
N ALA A 298 36.14 33.36 -16.29
CA ALA A 298 37.19 34.15 -16.92
C ALA A 298 37.09 34.10 -18.45
N GLU A 299 36.72 32.94 -19.00
CA GLU A 299 36.59 32.70 -20.44
C GLU A 299 35.40 33.48 -21.03
N THR A 300 34.21 33.41 -20.40
CA THR A 300 33.01 34.13 -20.86
C THR A 300 33.19 35.66 -20.84
N ARG A 301 33.93 36.19 -19.85
CA ARG A 301 34.24 37.63 -19.76
C ARG A 301 35.29 38.09 -20.76
N LEU A 302 36.15 37.19 -21.24
CA LEU A 302 37.09 37.49 -22.32
C LEU A 302 36.40 37.50 -23.68
N PHE A 303 35.46 36.56 -23.92
CA PHE A 303 34.61 36.56 -25.11
C PHE A 303 33.80 37.85 -25.22
N GLN A 304 33.14 38.28 -24.14
CA GLN A 304 32.38 39.53 -24.12
C GLN A 304 33.23 40.74 -24.51
N ARG A 305 34.44 40.88 -23.96
CA ARG A 305 35.33 42.02 -24.26
C ARG A 305 35.85 42.01 -25.71
N LEU A 306 36.09 40.83 -26.28
CA LEU A 306 36.54 40.71 -27.68
C LEU A 306 35.41 41.06 -28.65
N THR A 307 34.17 40.68 -28.33
CA THR A 307 32.95 41.07 -29.06
C THR A 307 32.72 42.58 -28.97
N ASP A 308 32.78 43.16 -27.76
CA ASP A 308 32.59 44.60 -27.52
C ASP A 308 33.68 45.45 -28.20
N SER A 309 34.86 44.88 -28.47
CA SER A 309 35.98 45.52 -29.17
C SER A 309 35.90 45.38 -30.70
N GLY A 310 34.84 44.73 -31.23
CA GLY A 310 34.63 44.54 -32.67
C GLY A 310 35.58 43.54 -33.34
N VAL A 311 36.26 42.69 -32.55
CA VAL A 311 37.21 41.69 -33.07
C VAL A 311 36.43 40.55 -33.72
N LYS A 312 36.71 40.27 -35.00
CA LYS A 312 36.02 39.20 -35.74
C LYS A 312 36.43 37.82 -35.20
N SER A 313 35.49 36.86 -35.25
CA SER A 313 35.66 35.49 -34.73
C SER A 313 36.93 34.77 -35.21
N LYS A 314 37.43 35.09 -36.41
CA LYS A 314 38.70 34.57 -36.95
C LYS A 314 39.92 35.04 -36.16
N ASP A 315 39.94 36.31 -35.74
CA ASP A 315 41.07 36.93 -35.05
C ASP A 315 40.98 36.65 -33.53
N ALA A 316 39.78 36.49 -32.99
CA ALA A 316 39.53 36.09 -31.60
C ALA A 316 40.08 34.68 -31.29
N ALA A 317 39.89 33.71 -32.20
CA ALA A 317 40.43 32.35 -32.03
C ALA A 317 41.97 32.32 -31.97
N GLN A 318 42.62 33.22 -32.72
CA GLN A 318 44.09 33.35 -32.76
C GLN A 318 44.64 34.07 -31.51
N ILE A 319 43.90 35.02 -30.94
CA ILE A 319 44.24 35.72 -29.69
C ILE A 319 44.04 34.83 -28.47
N LEU A 320 43.02 33.97 -28.48
CA LEU A 320 42.65 33.08 -27.36
C LEU A 320 43.41 31.74 -27.37
N GLY A 321 44.17 31.43 -28.43
CA GLY A 321 44.92 30.18 -28.55
C GLY A 321 44.04 28.92 -28.66
N ALA A 322 42.80 29.04 -29.13
CA ALA A 322 41.85 27.94 -29.21
C ALA A 322 42.15 27.02 -30.43
N GLU A 323 42.11 25.69 -30.23
CA GLU A 323 42.44 24.69 -31.26
C GLU A 323 41.45 24.61 -32.43
N SER A 324 40.27 25.23 -32.33
CA SER A 324 39.22 25.13 -33.35
C SER A 324 38.44 26.43 -33.55
N ARG A 325 38.52 26.95 -34.77
CA ARG A 325 37.80 28.15 -35.24
C ARG A 325 36.27 28.02 -35.18
N GLN A 326 35.76 26.80 -35.28
CA GLN A 326 34.33 26.51 -35.27
C GLN A 326 33.71 26.82 -33.90
N SER A 327 34.42 26.49 -32.82
CA SER A 327 33.94 26.70 -31.45
C SER A 327 33.76 28.19 -31.10
N CYS A 328 34.59 29.09 -31.64
CA CYS A 328 34.38 30.54 -31.49
C CYS A 328 33.25 31.07 -32.39
N GLN A 329 33.01 30.44 -33.54
CA GLN A 329 31.94 30.83 -34.47
C GLN A 329 30.55 30.48 -33.93
N ASP A 330 30.44 29.37 -33.21
CA ASP A 330 29.16 28.90 -32.67
C ASP A 330 28.75 29.67 -31.40
N ASN A 331 29.70 30.22 -30.64
CA ASN A 331 29.45 30.85 -29.33
C ASN A 331 29.34 32.40 -29.34
N MET A 332 29.80 33.10 -30.39
CA MET A 332 29.65 34.56 -30.49
C MET A 332 28.23 35.06 -30.85
N PRO A 333 27.42 34.38 -31.69
CA PRO A 333 26.09 34.87 -32.11
C PRO A 333 25.05 34.95 -30.98
N ASP A 334 25.19 34.12 -29.94
CA ASP A 334 24.29 34.11 -28.78
C ASP A 334 24.46 35.35 -27.87
N VAL A 335 25.54 36.11 -28.05
CA VAL A 335 25.80 37.36 -27.33
C VAL A 335 25.29 38.58 -28.12
N GLU A 336 25.37 38.56 -29.45
CA GLU A 336 24.84 39.64 -30.31
C GLU A 336 23.30 39.72 -30.29
N SER A 337 22.62 38.60 -30.02
CA SER A 337 21.15 38.50 -29.97
C SER A 337 20.52 38.95 -28.65
N SER A 338 21.31 39.20 -27.60
CA SER A 338 20.81 39.74 -26.32
C SER A 338 20.75 41.28 -26.26
N ALA A 339 21.27 41.99 -27.28
CA ALA A 339 21.34 43.46 -27.29
C ALA A 339 20.20 44.17 -28.03
N LEU A 340 19.35 43.44 -28.77
CA LEU A 340 18.26 44.03 -29.57
C LEU A 340 17.01 43.15 -29.53
N GLN A 341 16.18 43.31 -28.48
CA GLN A 341 14.71 43.31 -28.56
C GLN A 341 14.08 43.51 -27.17
N GLN A 342 14.03 44.78 -26.74
CA GLN A 342 12.92 45.25 -25.91
C GLN A 342 11.69 45.32 -26.80
N GLY A 343 10.81 44.33 -26.72
CA GLY A 343 9.49 44.39 -27.33
C GLY A 343 9.01 43.07 -27.88
N ASP A 344 8.64 42.12 -27.01
CA ASP A 344 7.87 40.94 -27.45
C ASP A 344 6.92 40.36 -26.39
N ALA A 345 6.38 41.23 -25.53
CA ALA A 345 5.20 40.89 -24.73
C ALA A 345 3.88 41.03 -25.51
N ALA A 346 3.92 41.59 -26.74
CA ALA A 346 2.76 41.82 -27.58
C ALA A 346 2.47 40.69 -28.60
N LEU A 347 3.44 39.82 -28.88
CA LEU A 347 3.31 38.74 -29.89
C LEU A 347 2.70 37.43 -29.33
N LEU A 348 2.62 37.27 -28.00
CA LEU A 348 1.94 36.12 -27.36
C LEU A 348 0.41 36.25 -27.28
N ARG A 349 -0.18 37.37 -27.73
CA ARG A 349 -1.63 37.59 -27.79
C ARG A 349 -2.19 37.67 -29.21
N SER A 350 -1.51 37.11 -30.22
CA SER A 350 -2.14 36.88 -31.52
C SER A 350 -3.16 35.73 -31.40
N HIS A 351 -4.43 36.09 -31.50
CA HIS A 351 -5.66 35.29 -31.51
C HIS A 351 -5.53 33.78 -31.84
N TRP A 352 -5.36 32.94 -30.82
CA TRP A 352 -5.79 31.54 -30.89
C TRP A 352 -7.29 31.47 -30.65
N THR A 353 -8.04 30.94 -31.61
CA THR A 353 -9.49 30.74 -31.50
C THR A 353 -9.83 29.28 -31.25
N THR A 354 -11.05 29.01 -30.79
CA THR A 354 -11.56 27.63 -30.65
C THR A 354 -11.56 26.87 -31.99
N ALA A 355 -11.67 27.58 -33.12
CA ALA A 355 -11.55 26.98 -34.45
C ALA A 355 -10.10 26.55 -34.75
N ASP A 356 -9.11 27.32 -34.28
CA ASP A 356 -7.69 26.99 -34.40
C ASP A 356 -7.34 25.77 -33.52
N ASP A 357 -7.92 25.67 -32.31
CA ASP A 357 -7.75 24.51 -31.44
C ASP A 357 -8.23 23.22 -32.11
N VAL A 358 -9.43 23.25 -32.68
CA VAL A 358 -10.04 22.10 -33.38
C VAL A 358 -9.24 21.73 -34.63
N THR A 359 -8.75 22.72 -35.36
CA THR A 359 -7.98 22.52 -36.59
C THR A 359 -6.59 21.97 -36.28
N LEU A 360 -5.91 22.49 -35.25
CA LEU A 360 -4.62 22.00 -34.76
C LEU A 360 -4.71 20.54 -34.30
N LEU A 361 -5.74 20.18 -33.53
CA LEU A 361 -5.95 18.79 -33.08
C LEU A 361 -6.21 17.84 -34.26
N LYS A 362 -7.06 18.22 -35.22
CA LYS A 362 -7.35 17.40 -36.40
C LYS A 362 -6.12 17.15 -37.26
N LEU A 363 -5.27 18.16 -37.44
CA LEU A 363 -4.06 18.05 -38.27
C LEU A 363 -2.97 17.18 -37.62
N ILE A 364 -2.86 17.20 -36.29
CA ILE A 364 -1.83 16.44 -35.56
C ILE A 364 -2.28 14.98 -35.29
N ASP A 365 -3.53 14.77 -34.85
CA ASP A 365 -4.05 13.45 -34.48
C ASP A 365 -4.60 12.65 -35.67
N GLY A 366 -5.09 13.32 -36.72
CA GLY A 366 -5.71 12.66 -37.88
C GLY A 366 -4.77 12.21 -39.01
N SER A 367 -3.49 12.59 -38.97
CA SER A 367 -2.55 12.40 -40.08
C SER A 367 -1.59 11.21 -39.89
N ARG A 368 -1.35 10.40 -40.94
CA ARG A 368 -0.31 9.34 -40.98
C ARG A 368 1.08 9.86 -41.40
N MET A 369 1.29 11.17 -41.46
CA MET A 369 2.55 11.77 -41.90
C MET A 369 3.67 11.72 -40.84
N ASN A 370 4.92 11.95 -41.27
CA ASN A 370 6.08 12.11 -40.38
C ASN A 370 5.85 13.30 -39.41
N PRO A 371 6.21 13.18 -38.11
CA PRO A 371 6.07 14.24 -37.11
C PRO A 371 6.54 15.63 -37.54
N ALA A 372 7.69 15.75 -38.23
CA ALA A 372 8.19 17.05 -38.68
C ALA A 372 7.25 17.70 -39.71
N ALA A 373 6.79 16.91 -40.69
CA ALA A 373 5.87 17.35 -41.73
C ALA A 373 4.49 17.74 -41.19
N LYS A 374 4.03 17.07 -40.11
CA LYS A 374 2.77 17.41 -39.42
C LYS A 374 2.80 18.81 -38.83
N TRP A 375 3.92 19.18 -38.17
CA TRP A 375 4.05 20.49 -37.55
C TRP A 375 4.21 21.60 -38.58
N GLU A 376 4.90 21.35 -39.68
CA GLU A 376 4.98 22.28 -40.81
C GLU A 376 3.62 22.49 -41.48
N GLN A 377 2.82 21.42 -41.63
CA GLN A 377 1.47 21.51 -42.17
C GLN A 377 0.54 22.29 -41.23
N ALA A 378 0.60 22.02 -39.92
CA ALA A 378 -0.19 22.76 -38.93
C ALA A 378 0.21 24.24 -38.88
N SER A 379 1.52 24.54 -38.96
CA SER A 379 2.04 25.89 -39.04
C SER A 379 1.50 26.64 -40.26
N LYS A 380 1.51 26.02 -41.44
CA LYS A 380 0.94 26.60 -42.67
C LYS A 380 -0.58 26.77 -42.61
N ALA A 381 -1.30 25.85 -41.98
CA ALA A 381 -2.76 25.87 -41.96
C ALA A 381 -3.33 26.91 -41.00
N LEU A 382 -2.59 27.24 -39.94
CA LEU A 382 -3.03 28.12 -38.86
C LEU A 382 -2.33 29.49 -38.87
N ASP A 383 -1.44 29.72 -39.83
CA ASP A 383 -0.59 30.92 -39.92
C ASP A 383 0.15 31.23 -38.60
N HIS A 384 0.64 30.17 -37.96
CA HIS A 384 1.36 30.22 -36.69
C HIS A 384 2.72 29.53 -36.83
N SER A 385 3.73 29.97 -36.09
CA SER A 385 5.04 29.32 -36.13
C SER A 385 4.97 27.87 -35.62
N VAL A 386 5.84 27.00 -36.13
CA VAL A 386 5.94 25.60 -35.68
C VAL A 386 6.09 25.49 -34.16
N THR A 387 6.88 26.38 -33.56
CA THR A 387 7.09 26.44 -32.11
C THR A 387 5.82 26.84 -31.37
N ALA A 388 5.08 27.83 -31.88
CA ALA A 388 3.81 28.26 -31.30
C ALA A 388 2.74 27.17 -31.38
N CYS A 389 2.62 26.47 -32.51
CA CYS A 389 1.73 25.30 -32.64
C CYS A 389 2.07 24.19 -31.65
N ARG A 390 3.35 23.91 -31.40
CA ARG A 390 3.79 22.88 -30.42
C ARG A 390 3.46 23.28 -28.99
N GLN A 391 3.76 24.53 -28.63
CA GLN A 391 3.49 25.07 -27.30
C GLN A 391 1.98 25.11 -27.04
N TRP A 392 1.20 25.62 -27.99
CA TRP A 392 -0.25 25.71 -27.87
C TRP A 392 -0.92 24.33 -27.88
N PHE A 393 -0.45 23.37 -28.68
CA PHE A 393 -0.93 21.98 -28.62
C PHE A 393 -0.67 21.36 -27.24
N SER A 394 0.48 21.64 -26.63
CA SER A 394 0.74 21.25 -25.24
C SER A 394 -0.29 21.91 -24.31
N VAL A 395 -0.54 23.21 -24.44
CA VAL A 395 -1.55 23.92 -23.64
C VAL A 395 -2.95 23.32 -23.82
N ILE A 396 -3.42 23.04 -25.04
CA ILE A 396 -4.74 22.41 -25.30
C ILE A 396 -4.81 21.00 -24.70
N LYS A 397 -3.74 20.21 -24.82
CA LYS A 397 -3.68 18.84 -24.29
C LYS A 397 -3.70 18.83 -22.76
N HIS A 398 -3.16 19.86 -22.11
CA HIS A 398 -3.15 20.02 -20.65
C HIS A 398 -4.38 20.78 -20.10
N SER A 399 -5.01 21.66 -20.91
CA SER A 399 -6.23 22.39 -20.56
C SER A 399 -7.49 21.56 -20.73
N ARG A 400 -7.41 20.46 -21.49
CA ARG A 400 -8.29 19.29 -21.34
C ARG A 400 -8.03 18.58 -20.01
N LYS A 401 -8.27 19.27 -18.89
CA LYS A 401 -8.66 18.59 -17.65
C LYS A 401 -9.94 17.81 -17.96
N PRO A 402 -10.05 16.55 -17.55
CA PRO A 402 -11.21 15.75 -17.86
C PRO A 402 -12.40 16.32 -17.08
N VAL A 403 -13.38 16.86 -17.78
CA VAL A 403 -14.75 16.89 -17.27
C VAL A 403 -15.18 15.43 -17.28
N THR A 404 -14.90 14.71 -16.18
CA THR A 404 -15.22 13.28 -16.03
C THR A 404 -16.72 13.05 -15.96
N ASP A 405 -17.50 14.03 -15.49
CA ASP A 405 -18.92 13.85 -15.20
C ASP A 405 -19.79 13.58 -16.45
N ASP A 406 -19.46 14.14 -17.62
CA ASP A 406 -20.27 13.89 -18.82
C ASP A 406 -19.86 12.63 -19.59
N ARG A 407 -18.57 12.30 -19.62
CA ARG A 407 -18.07 11.19 -20.48
C ARG A 407 -18.52 9.83 -19.97
N GLU A 408 -18.41 9.62 -18.65
CA GLU A 408 -18.86 8.38 -18.01
C GLU A 408 -20.38 8.21 -18.15
N SER A 409 -21.14 9.29 -17.98
CA SER A 409 -22.59 9.30 -18.14
C SER A 409 -23.02 8.96 -19.57
N ILE A 410 -22.37 9.53 -20.58
CA ILE A 410 -22.62 9.24 -22.00
C ILE A 410 -22.38 7.77 -22.32
N VAL A 411 -21.23 7.23 -21.92
CA VAL A 411 -20.88 5.82 -22.17
C VAL A 411 -21.82 4.88 -21.43
N THR A 412 -22.08 5.14 -20.15
CA THR A 412 -22.95 4.30 -19.32
C THR A 412 -24.40 4.30 -19.83
N SER A 413 -24.90 5.44 -20.29
CA SER A 413 -26.24 5.56 -20.88
C SER A 413 -26.36 4.79 -22.20
N GLU A 414 -25.35 4.87 -23.06
CA GLU A 414 -25.34 4.11 -24.32
C GLU A 414 -25.28 2.60 -24.06
N VAL A 415 -24.46 2.16 -23.10
CA VAL A 415 -24.40 0.75 -22.68
C VAL A 415 -25.77 0.27 -22.17
N GLN A 416 -26.47 1.06 -21.37
CA GLN A 416 -27.83 0.77 -20.91
C GLN A 416 -28.82 0.61 -22.07
N ILE A 417 -28.78 1.52 -23.05
CA ILE A 417 -29.65 1.46 -24.24
C ILE A 417 -29.40 0.17 -25.00
N ARG A 418 -28.12 -0.19 -25.24
CA ARG A 418 -27.77 -1.41 -25.97
C ARG A 418 -28.26 -2.65 -25.26
N ILE A 419 -28.03 -2.78 -23.95
CA ILE A 419 -28.48 -3.94 -23.16
C ILE A 419 -30.00 -4.08 -23.18
N LYS A 420 -30.73 -2.97 -23.04
CA LYS A 420 -32.20 -2.99 -23.13
C LYS A 420 -32.68 -3.42 -24.53
N SER A 421 -31.91 -3.14 -25.58
CA SER A 421 -32.28 -3.46 -26.97
C SER A 421 -31.90 -4.87 -27.42
N SER A 422 -30.73 -5.38 -27.03
CA SER A 422 -30.14 -6.61 -27.58
C SER A 422 -29.74 -7.65 -26.53
N GLY A 423 -29.75 -7.30 -25.25
CA GLY A 423 -29.27 -8.15 -24.15
C GLY A 423 -27.74 -8.37 -24.12
N VAL A 424 -26.98 -7.84 -25.09
CA VAL A 424 -25.52 -7.99 -25.19
C VAL A 424 -24.87 -6.69 -25.64
N VAL A 425 -23.75 -6.32 -25.03
CA VAL A 425 -23.00 -5.10 -25.38
C VAL A 425 -21.97 -5.40 -26.47
N ALA A 426 -22.19 -4.85 -27.66
CA ALA A 426 -21.16 -4.78 -28.69
C ALA A 426 -20.37 -3.48 -28.51
N TRP A 427 -19.19 -3.55 -27.88
CA TRP A 427 -18.39 -2.36 -27.53
C TRP A 427 -17.96 -1.51 -28.73
N SER A 428 -17.82 -2.09 -29.93
CA SER A 428 -17.60 -1.34 -31.16
C SER A 428 -18.75 -0.41 -31.52
N GLN A 429 -20.00 -0.81 -31.22
CA GLN A 429 -21.18 0.04 -31.44
C GLN A 429 -21.27 1.16 -30.41
N VAL A 430 -20.91 0.89 -29.15
CA VAL A 430 -20.83 1.90 -28.09
C VAL A 430 -19.76 2.94 -28.45
N SER A 431 -18.59 2.50 -28.90
CA SER A 431 -17.52 3.38 -29.40
C SER A 431 -18.00 4.25 -30.57
N GLN A 432 -18.68 3.65 -31.56
CA GLN A 432 -19.22 4.40 -32.70
C GLN A 432 -20.28 5.43 -32.30
N ALA A 433 -21.15 5.11 -31.33
CA ALA A 433 -22.22 5.99 -30.89
C ALA A 433 -21.73 7.15 -30.01
N THR A 434 -20.72 6.89 -29.17
CA THR A 434 -20.17 7.88 -28.23
C THR A 434 -19.02 8.70 -28.80
N GLY A 435 -18.37 8.21 -29.87
CA GLY A 435 -17.18 8.83 -30.45
C GLY A 435 -15.89 8.58 -29.67
N PHE A 436 -15.94 7.82 -28.58
CA PHE A 436 -14.78 7.39 -27.81
C PHE A 436 -14.23 6.07 -28.36
N ASP A 437 -12.94 5.78 -28.13
CA ASP A 437 -12.39 4.49 -28.53
C ASP A 437 -12.94 3.35 -27.65
N VAL A 438 -12.88 2.11 -28.15
CA VAL A 438 -13.44 0.94 -27.47
C VAL A 438 -12.86 0.74 -26.07
N ARG A 439 -11.56 0.98 -25.90
CA ARG A 439 -10.89 0.83 -24.61
C ARG A 439 -11.36 1.91 -23.65
N GLU A 440 -11.46 3.15 -24.11
CA GLU A 440 -11.98 4.25 -23.30
C GLU A 440 -13.45 4.03 -22.90
N CYS A 441 -14.31 3.51 -23.79
CA CYS A 441 -15.67 3.10 -23.42
C CYS A 441 -15.68 2.01 -22.34
N LEU A 442 -14.78 1.02 -22.44
CA LEU A 442 -14.65 -0.05 -21.45
C LEU A 442 -14.17 0.49 -20.10
N GLU A 443 -13.28 1.48 -20.09
CA GLU A 443 -12.77 2.10 -18.85
C GLU A 443 -13.82 3.02 -18.19
N LEU A 444 -14.61 3.74 -18.99
CA LEU A 444 -15.58 4.74 -18.50
C LEU A 444 -16.95 4.16 -18.10
N SER A 445 -17.35 3.00 -18.63
CA SER A 445 -18.66 2.43 -18.33
C SER A 445 -18.78 2.02 -16.85
N GLN A 446 -19.75 2.63 -16.15
CA GLN A 446 -20.13 2.29 -14.77
C GLN A 446 -21.32 1.32 -14.70
N TYR A 447 -21.73 0.73 -15.83
CA TYR A 447 -22.86 -0.17 -15.84
C TYR A 447 -22.51 -1.55 -15.29
N ASP A 448 -22.99 -1.85 -14.08
CA ASP A 448 -22.70 -3.11 -13.38
C ASP A 448 -23.88 -4.10 -13.34
N VAL A 449 -25.07 -3.69 -13.77
CA VAL A 449 -26.28 -4.54 -13.69
C VAL A 449 -26.18 -5.74 -14.62
N GLY A 450 -26.40 -6.94 -14.08
CA GLY A 450 -26.39 -8.19 -14.84
C GLY A 450 -25.00 -8.75 -15.10
N LYS A 451 -23.94 -8.16 -14.53
CA LYS A 451 -22.63 -8.83 -14.44
C LYS A 451 -22.77 -10.07 -13.58
N ALA A 452 -22.17 -11.17 -14.03
CA ALA A 452 -22.23 -12.41 -13.27
C ALA A 452 -21.27 -12.31 -12.07
N SER A 453 -21.78 -12.57 -10.86
CA SER A 453 -20.93 -12.81 -9.69
C SER A 453 -20.23 -14.16 -9.88
N TRP A 454 -18.92 -14.12 -10.13
CA TRP A 454 -18.15 -15.30 -10.48
C TRP A 454 -17.44 -15.85 -9.26
N ARG A 455 -17.79 -17.07 -8.85
CA ARG A 455 -17.09 -17.75 -7.76
C ARG A 455 -16.04 -18.69 -8.35
N TYR A 456 -14.77 -18.48 -7.99
CA TYR A 456 -13.66 -19.33 -8.42
C TYR A 456 -13.95 -20.81 -8.09
N GLY A 457 -14.15 -21.60 -9.13
CA GLY A 457 -14.38 -23.04 -9.07
C GLY A 457 -13.42 -23.76 -10.03
N PRO A 458 -12.73 -24.82 -9.60
CA PRO A 458 -11.85 -25.62 -10.44
C PRO A 458 -12.59 -26.26 -11.63
N ASP A 459 -13.91 -26.45 -11.51
CA ASP A 459 -14.79 -26.97 -12.57
C ASP A 459 -15.46 -25.84 -13.40
N LEU A 460 -15.33 -24.58 -12.99
CA LEU A 460 -16.01 -23.40 -13.57
C LEU A 460 -15.09 -22.55 -14.47
N ILE A 461 -13.82 -22.95 -14.60
CA ILE A 461 -12.91 -22.44 -15.63
C ILE A 461 -12.96 -23.43 -16.79
N SER A 462 -13.69 -23.10 -17.85
CA SER A 462 -13.13 -23.45 -19.15
C SER A 462 -11.83 -22.66 -19.26
N GLN A 463 -10.68 -23.33 -19.42
CA GLN A 463 -9.37 -22.68 -19.59
C GLN A 463 -9.41 -21.51 -20.60
N SER A 464 -10.38 -21.56 -21.53
CA SER A 464 -10.71 -20.48 -22.46
C SER A 464 -11.06 -19.14 -21.80
N ARG A 465 -11.83 -19.07 -20.71
CA ARG A 465 -12.21 -17.76 -20.12
C ARG A 465 -11.05 -17.08 -19.42
N ALA A 466 -10.27 -17.84 -18.65
CA ALA A 466 -9.03 -17.33 -18.04
C ALA A 466 -8.04 -16.88 -19.13
N LYS A 467 -7.88 -17.69 -20.19
CA LYS A 467 -7.07 -17.33 -21.35
C LYS A 467 -7.57 -16.07 -22.04
N ASN A 468 -8.88 -15.90 -22.22
CA ASN A 468 -9.46 -14.70 -22.82
C ASN A 468 -9.18 -13.45 -21.98
N MET A 469 -9.26 -13.55 -20.65
CA MET A 469 -8.93 -12.43 -19.77
C MET A 469 -7.44 -12.08 -19.85
N THR A 470 -6.55 -13.07 -19.79
CA THR A 470 -5.11 -12.86 -19.94
C THR A 470 -4.77 -12.24 -21.29
N SER A 471 -5.32 -12.77 -22.39
CA SER A 471 -5.09 -12.24 -23.73
C SER A 471 -5.60 -10.80 -23.87
N PHE A 472 -6.78 -10.47 -23.33
CA PHE A 472 -7.29 -9.11 -23.32
C PHE A 472 -6.38 -8.15 -22.53
N ILE A 473 -5.89 -8.57 -21.37
CA ILE A 473 -4.96 -7.76 -20.56
C ILE A 473 -3.63 -7.56 -21.29
N GLU A 474 -3.06 -8.61 -21.90
CA GLU A 474 -1.81 -8.52 -22.66
C GLU A 474 -1.93 -7.62 -23.90
N GLU A 475 -3.08 -7.66 -24.58
CA GLU A 475 -3.35 -6.88 -25.78
C GLU A 475 -3.60 -5.40 -25.48
N HIS A 476 -4.41 -5.11 -24.46
CA HIS A 476 -4.86 -3.73 -24.19
C HIS A 476 -4.11 -3.03 -23.05
N PHE A 477 -3.43 -3.78 -22.18
CA PHE A 477 -2.67 -3.27 -21.03
C PHE A 477 -1.26 -3.88 -20.97
N PRO A 478 -0.43 -3.75 -22.03
CA PRO A 478 0.94 -4.25 -22.02
C PRO A 478 1.78 -3.49 -20.98
N ALA A 479 2.68 -4.20 -20.29
CA ALA A 479 3.58 -3.60 -19.32
C ALA A 479 4.40 -2.45 -19.96
N PRO A 480 4.56 -1.30 -19.27
CA PRO A 480 4.27 -1.05 -17.85
C PRO A 480 2.88 -0.47 -17.58
N THR A 481 1.96 -0.50 -18.54
CA THR A 481 0.62 0.08 -18.40
C THR A 481 -0.16 -0.59 -17.27
N THR A 482 -0.73 0.20 -16.37
CA THR A 482 -1.58 -0.32 -15.29
C THR A 482 -2.87 -0.88 -15.88
N VAL A 483 -3.25 -2.10 -15.46
CA VAL A 483 -4.48 -2.76 -15.89
C VAL A 483 -5.70 -2.04 -15.33
N SER A 484 -6.64 -1.65 -16.20
CA SER A 484 -7.95 -1.18 -15.76
C SER A 484 -8.88 -2.37 -15.54
N TYR A 485 -9.05 -2.78 -14.28
CA TYR A 485 -9.96 -3.90 -13.95
C TYR A 485 -11.43 -3.59 -14.28
N ARG A 486 -11.81 -2.32 -14.35
CA ARG A 486 -13.13 -1.90 -14.85
C ARG A 486 -13.30 -2.26 -16.32
N ALA A 487 -12.30 -1.99 -17.16
CA ALA A 487 -12.33 -2.40 -18.56
C ALA A 487 -12.36 -3.92 -18.71
N VAL A 488 -11.58 -4.65 -17.90
CA VAL A 488 -11.60 -6.12 -17.88
C VAL A 488 -12.97 -6.64 -17.45
N SER A 489 -13.56 -6.07 -16.41
CA SER A 489 -14.90 -6.38 -15.90
C SER A 489 -15.98 -6.16 -16.97
N ASN A 490 -15.93 -5.02 -17.66
CA ASN A 490 -16.87 -4.66 -18.72
C ASN A 490 -16.70 -5.54 -19.98
N TYR A 491 -15.47 -5.92 -20.32
CA TYR A 491 -15.19 -6.82 -21.43
C TYR A 491 -15.63 -8.26 -21.13
N MET A 492 -15.30 -8.76 -19.94
CA MET A 492 -15.61 -10.13 -19.52
C MET A 492 -17.05 -10.31 -19.05
N TRP A 493 -17.76 -9.22 -18.77
CA TRP A 493 -19.08 -9.20 -18.14
C TRP A 493 -19.11 -9.89 -16.75
N ILE A 494 -18.05 -9.66 -15.98
CA ILE A 494 -17.81 -10.22 -14.64
C ILE A 494 -17.65 -9.06 -13.66
N ASP A 495 -18.02 -9.27 -12.39
CA ASP A 495 -17.79 -8.29 -11.34
C ASP A 495 -16.30 -7.87 -11.24
N ILE A 496 -16.05 -6.60 -10.94
CA ILE A 496 -14.70 -6.05 -10.90
C ILE A 496 -13.81 -6.70 -9.84
N GLU A 497 -14.36 -7.00 -8.66
CA GLU A 497 -13.63 -7.66 -7.58
C GLU A 497 -13.28 -9.10 -7.95
N ASP A 498 -14.16 -9.76 -8.71
CA ASP A 498 -13.90 -11.10 -9.24
C ASP A 498 -12.80 -11.07 -10.31
N CYS A 499 -12.78 -10.07 -11.19
CA CYS A 499 -11.68 -9.88 -12.15
C CYS A 499 -10.33 -9.68 -11.46
N ILE A 500 -10.28 -8.87 -10.40
CA ILE A 500 -9.07 -8.66 -9.59
C ILE A 500 -8.61 -9.99 -8.98
N ARG A 501 -9.53 -10.71 -8.33
CA ARG A 501 -9.23 -12.02 -7.71
C ARG A 501 -8.72 -13.04 -8.73
N ILE A 502 -9.34 -13.14 -9.91
CA ILE A 502 -8.87 -14.02 -10.98
C ILE A 502 -7.45 -13.67 -11.37
N HIS A 503 -7.22 -12.38 -11.62
CA HIS A 503 -5.93 -11.91 -12.08
C HIS A 503 -4.84 -12.21 -11.05
N ASP A 504 -5.10 -11.97 -9.76
CA ASP A 504 -4.18 -12.29 -8.68
C ASP A 504 -3.90 -13.79 -8.58
N VAL A 505 -4.92 -14.64 -8.66
CA VAL A 505 -4.76 -16.11 -8.67
C VAL A 505 -3.90 -16.58 -9.86
N LEU A 506 -4.13 -16.01 -11.06
CA LEU A 506 -3.33 -16.31 -12.26
C LEU A 506 -1.87 -15.85 -12.13
N GLN A 507 -1.63 -14.75 -11.42
CA GLN A 507 -0.29 -14.22 -11.13
C GLN A 507 0.40 -14.92 -9.94
N GLY A 508 -0.20 -15.97 -9.37
CA GLY A 508 0.37 -16.68 -8.22
C GLY A 508 0.15 -16.00 -6.86
N LYS A 509 -0.66 -14.94 -6.81
CA LYS A 509 -0.99 -14.20 -5.60
C LYS A 509 -2.28 -14.78 -5.01
N PHE A 510 -2.14 -15.83 -4.21
CA PHE A 510 -3.27 -16.44 -3.49
C PHE A 510 -3.41 -15.85 -2.08
N LYS A 511 -4.57 -15.28 -1.75
CA LYS A 511 -4.88 -14.76 -0.43
C LYS A 511 -5.71 -15.78 0.35
N TRP A 512 -5.32 -16.05 1.59
CA TRP A 512 -6.11 -16.89 2.50
C TRP A 512 -7.16 -16.02 3.20
N THR A 513 -8.43 -16.36 3.01
CA THR A 513 -9.57 -15.81 3.76
C THR A 513 -10.25 -16.92 4.56
N GLU A 514 -11.18 -16.57 5.44
CA GLU A 514 -11.93 -17.56 6.24
C GLU A 514 -12.69 -18.55 5.36
N ALA A 515 -13.33 -18.07 4.30
CA ALA A 515 -14.02 -18.92 3.33
C ALA A 515 -13.06 -19.90 2.63
N GLU A 516 -11.82 -19.48 2.35
CA GLU A 516 -10.81 -20.32 1.73
C GLU A 516 -10.29 -21.38 2.72
N TYR A 517 -10.19 -21.04 4.01
CA TYR A 517 -9.86 -22.00 5.08
C TYR A 517 -10.97 -23.03 5.27
N GLU A 518 -12.23 -22.61 5.34
CA GLU A 518 -13.38 -23.50 5.45
C GLU A 518 -13.45 -24.44 4.25
N ARG A 519 -13.28 -23.91 3.03
CA ARG A 519 -13.28 -24.69 1.80
C ARG A 519 -12.13 -25.69 1.77
N ALA A 520 -10.91 -25.27 2.11
CA ALA A 520 -9.76 -26.17 2.17
C ALA A 520 -9.98 -27.30 3.19
N THR A 521 -10.59 -26.97 4.34
CA THR A 521 -10.94 -27.94 5.40
C THR A 521 -11.99 -28.93 4.92
N ALA A 522 -13.04 -28.45 4.25
CA ALA A 522 -14.10 -29.30 3.69
C ALA A 522 -13.55 -30.27 2.62
N LEU A 523 -12.70 -29.78 1.70
CA LEU A 523 -12.05 -30.62 0.68
C LEU A 523 -11.14 -31.67 1.32
N ARG A 524 -10.45 -31.34 2.41
CA ARG A 524 -9.66 -32.32 3.17
C ARG A 524 -10.52 -33.34 3.90
N ALA A 525 -11.65 -32.92 4.46
CA ALA A 525 -12.61 -33.83 5.11
C ALA A 525 -13.24 -34.82 4.11
N GLN A 526 -13.38 -34.43 2.84
CA GLN A 526 -13.79 -35.32 1.74
C GLN A 526 -12.70 -36.31 1.30
N GLY A 527 -11.49 -36.25 1.89
CA GLY A 527 -10.40 -37.19 1.62
C GLY A 527 -9.47 -36.80 0.47
N LEU A 528 -9.65 -35.63 -0.17
CA LEU A 528 -8.82 -35.21 -1.30
C LEU A 528 -7.36 -35.00 -0.89
N ALA A 529 -6.41 -35.42 -1.73
CA ALA A 529 -4.98 -35.22 -1.46
C ALA A 529 -4.62 -33.72 -1.42
N TRP A 530 -3.58 -33.33 -0.66
CA TRP A 530 -3.17 -31.91 -0.54
C TRP A 530 -2.93 -31.21 -1.88
N LYS A 531 -2.39 -31.95 -2.86
CA LYS A 531 -2.17 -31.49 -4.23
C LYS A 531 -3.48 -31.21 -4.96
N GLU A 532 -4.51 -32.01 -4.72
CA GLU A 532 -5.83 -31.82 -5.30
C GLU A 532 -6.51 -30.63 -4.63
N VAL A 533 -6.48 -30.54 -3.29
CA VAL A 533 -6.99 -29.37 -2.56
C VAL A 533 -6.33 -28.08 -3.05
N ALA A 534 -5.01 -28.08 -3.24
CA ALA A 534 -4.30 -26.93 -3.80
C ALA A 534 -4.84 -26.54 -5.17
N LYS A 535 -4.98 -27.50 -6.09
CA LYS A 535 -5.58 -27.27 -7.41
C LYS A 535 -7.02 -26.76 -7.34
N HIS A 536 -7.80 -27.23 -6.35
CA HIS A 536 -9.18 -26.79 -6.16
C HIS A 536 -9.29 -25.35 -5.63
N LEU A 537 -8.24 -24.85 -4.97
CA LEU A 537 -8.17 -23.50 -4.42
C LEU A 537 -7.51 -22.51 -5.40
N SER A 538 -6.46 -22.93 -6.11
CA SER A 538 -5.77 -22.10 -7.11
C SER A 538 -4.87 -22.96 -8.01
N PRO A 539 -4.72 -22.62 -9.30
CA PRO A 539 -3.88 -23.40 -10.22
C PRO A 539 -2.38 -23.22 -9.93
N THR A 540 -2.02 -22.16 -9.19
CA THR A 540 -0.64 -21.77 -8.87
C THR A 540 -0.25 -22.11 -7.43
N LEU A 541 -1.20 -22.55 -6.61
CA LEU A 541 -0.96 -22.87 -5.19
C LEU A 541 -0.29 -24.24 -5.04
N SER A 542 0.72 -24.32 -4.19
CA SER A 542 1.40 -25.59 -3.88
C SER A 542 0.69 -26.36 -2.76
N ASP A 543 0.83 -27.68 -2.78
CA ASP A 543 0.33 -28.57 -1.73
C ASP A 543 0.94 -28.23 -0.36
N GLN A 544 2.23 -27.87 -0.32
CA GLN A 544 2.92 -27.45 0.89
C GLN A 544 2.36 -26.13 1.45
N ALA A 545 1.99 -25.18 0.59
CA ALA A 545 1.38 -23.93 1.03
C ALA A 545 0.03 -24.18 1.71
N VAL A 546 -0.80 -25.06 1.14
CA VAL A 546 -2.08 -25.48 1.75
C VAL A 546 -1.86 -26.16 3.11
N GLN A 547 -0.91 -27.09 3.19
CA GLN A 547 -0.59 -27.79 4.44
C GLN A 547 -0.17 -26.82 5.55
N ILE A 548 0.73 -25.88 5.24
CA ILE A 548 1.20 -24.89 6.21
C ILE A 548 0.06 -23.98 6.66
N ALA A 549 -0.75 -23.50 5.71
CA ALA A 549 -1.85 -22.59 5.99
C ALA A 549 -2.93 -23.25 6.87
N LEU A 550 -3.40 -24.44 6.50
CA LEU A 550 -4.41 -25.16 7.29
C LEU A 550 -3.86 -25.59 8.65
N LYS A 551 -2.60 -26.03 8.74
CA LYS A 551 -1.98 -26.33 10.03
C LYS A 551 -1.94 -25.10 10.94
N ARG A 552 -1.59 -23.93 10.42
CA ARG A 552 -1.57 -22.68 11.20
C ARG A 552 -2.96 -22.24 11.65
N HIS A 553 -3.96 -22.42 10.80
CA HIS A 553 -5.34 -22.04 11.11
C HIS A 553 -5.99 -22.99 12.12
N LEU A 554 -5.77 -24.30 11.98
CA LEU A 554 -6.35 -25.32 12.87
C LEU A 554 -5.56 -25.51 14.18
N THR A 555 -4.32 -25.04 14.26
CA THR A 555 -3.58 -25.04 15.53
C THR A 555 -3.98 -23.77 16.27
N PRO A 556 -4.70 -23.84 17.40
CA PRO A 556 -5.01 -22.65 18.17
C PRO A 556 -3.71 -21.92 18.49
N ALA A 557 -3.73 -20.59 18.36
CA ALA A 557 -2.62 -19.76 18.79
C ALA A 557 -2.29 -20.17 20.23
N PRO A 558 -1.08 -20.68 20.50
CA PRO A 558 -0.77 -21.16 21.83
C PRO A 558 -0.93 -19.99 22.81
N GLU A 559 -1.64 -20.24 23.92
CA GLU A 559 -1.90 -19.22 24.93
C GLU A 559 -0.60 -18.47 25.27
N PRO A 560 -0.63 -17.13 25.27
CA PRO A 560 0.54 -16.35 25.67
C PRO A 560 0.93 -16.73 27.10
N ILE A 561 2.23 -16.95 27.33
CA ILE A 561 2.75 -17.20 28.67
C ILE A 561 2.53 -15.93 29.50
N SER A 562 1.94 -16.07 30.67
CA SER A 562 1.69 -14.94 31.57
C SER A 562 3.00 -14.28 32.04
N ALA A 563 2.94 -13.01 32.42
CA ALA A 563 4.11 -12.29 32.95
C ALA A 563 4.64 -12.95 34.25
N GLU A 564 3.74 -13.48 35.08
CA GLU A 564 4.05 -14.19 36.32
C GLU A 564 4.81 -15.50 36.05
N GLU A 565 4.35 -16.30 35.09
CA GLU A 565 5.06 -17.51 34.66
C GLU A 565 6.43 -17.18 34.06
N LEU A 566 6.57 -16.09 33.31
CA LEU A 566 7.86 -15.65 32.78
C LEU A 566 8.84 -15.19 33.88
N GLN A 567 8.33 -14.52 34.91
CA GLN A 567 9.13 -14.15 36.08
C GLN A 567 9.59 -15.40 36.83
N GLU A 568 8.70 -16.34 37.08
CA GLU A 568 9.02 -17.57 37.78
C GLU A 568 10.00 -18.44 36.99
N ILE A 569 9.83 -18.55 35.67
CA ILE A 569 10.81 -19.19 34.78
C ILE A 569 12.19 -18.53 34.92
N SER A 570 12.24 -17.19 34.96
CA SER A 570 13.51 -16.47 35.08
C SER A 570 14.17 -16.74 36.43
N ARG A 571 13.39 -16.69 37.52
CA ARG A 571 13.84 -17.02 38.87
C ARG A 571 14.43 -18.43 38.95
N LEU A 572 13.78 -19.41 38.34
CA LEU A 572 14.25 -20.79 38.31
C LEU A 572 15.49 -20.98 37.44
N ILE A 573 15.61 -20.26 36.31
CA ILE A 573 16.84 -20.28 35.50
C ILE A 573 18.01 -19.69 36.31
N ASP A 574 17.80 -18.59 37.03
CA ASP A 574 18.82 -17.99 37.89
C ASP A 574 19.22 -18.96 39.01
N GLU A 575 18.24 -19.64 39.62
CA GLU A 575 18.45 -20.61 40.69
C GLU A 575 19.24 -21.85 40.23
N TYR A 576 18.98 -22.33 39.01
CA TYR A 576 19.51 -23.58 38.48
C TYR A 576 20.79 -23.43 37.67
N SER A 577 21.04 -22.24 37.12
CA SER A 577 22.26 -21.96 36.36
C SER A 577 23.50 -22.19 37.23
N GLY A 578 24.40 -23.05 36.76
CA GLY A 578 25.63 -23.41 37.47
C GLY A 578 25.46 -24.45 38.59
N LYS A 579 24.23 -24.79 38.98
CA LYS A 579 23.95 -25.90 39.90
C LYS A 579 23.63 -27.21 39.18
N TYR A 580 23.04 -27.12 37.99
CA TYR A 580 22.67 -28.27 37.17
C TYR A 580 23.26 -28.18 35.76
N PRO A 581 23.52 -29.33 35.11
CA PRO A 581 23.90 -29.35 33.70
C PRO A 581 22.84 -28.66 32.83
N VAL A 582 23.28 -27.87 31.85
CA VAL A 582 22.42 -27.09 30.95
C VAL A 582 21.38 -27.96 30.22
N THR A 583 21.72 -29.23 29.96
CA THR A 583 20.83 -30.21 29.32
C THR A 583 19.66 -30.63 30.21
N GLU A 584 19.78 -30.45 31.54
CA GLU A 584 18.77 -30.87 32.51
C GLU A 584 17.87 -29.72 32.98
N ILE A 585 18.33 -28.47 32.89
CA ILE A 585 17.60 -27.28 33.38
C ILE A 585 16.20 -27.19 32.77
N ASN A 586 16.09 -27.37 31.45
CA ASN A 586 14.81 -27.35 30.75
C ASN A 586 13.80 -28.35 31.35
N ASN A 587 14.24 -29.58 31.63
CA ASN A 587 13.35 -30.61 32.17
C ASN A 587 12.98 -30.31 33.63
N LYS A 588 13.94 -29.86 34.44
CA LYS A 588 13.70 -29.49 35.85
C LYS A 588 12.66 -28.38 35.99
N ILE A 589 12.79 -27.31 35.20
CA ILE A 589 11.83 -26.21 35.22
C ILE A 589 10.44 -26.68 34.76
N ARG A 590 10.38 -27.49 33.70
CA ARG A 590 9.10 -28.03 33.20
C ARG A 590 8.39 -28.91 34.21
N THR A 591 9.14 -29.75 34.94
CA THR A 591 8.58 -30.60 36.00
C THR A 591 8.07 -29.76 37.17
N GLN A 592 8.83 -28.75 37.60
CA GLN A 592 8.48 -27.93 38.75
C GLN A 592 7.26 -27.04 38.49
N LEU A 593 7.20 -26.43 37.31
CA LEU A 593 6.10 -25.55 36.91
C LEU A 593 4.91 -26.32 36.30
N LYS A 594 4.96 -27.65 36.25
CA LYS A 594 3.91 -28.51 35.66
C LYS A 594 3.48 -28.07 34.26
N LEU A 595 4.40 -27.54 33.45
CA LEU A 595 4.13 -26.83 32.18
C LEU A 595 3.64 -27.71 31.01
N GLY A 596 3.33 -28.99 31.26
CA GLY A 596 2.92 -29.95 30.25
C GLY A 596 3.89 -30.07 29.06
N ASN A 597 3.38 -30.57 27.93
CA ASN A 597 4.13 -30.76 26.69
C ASN A 597 3.94 -29.62 25.67
N ARG A 598 3.76 -28.38 26.16
CA ARG A 598 3.57 -27.20 25.33
C ARG A 598 4.90 -26.80 24.66
N SER A 599 4.96 -26.86 23.33
CA SER A 599 6.16 -26.57 22.52
C SER A 599 6.72 -25.16 22.74
N ASN A 600 5.87 -24.19 23.04
CA ASN A 600 6.26 -22.79 23.30
C ASN A 600 7.23 -22.62 24.47
N TYR A 601 7.04 -23.39 25.55
CA TYR A 601 7.90 -23.30 26.72
C TYR A 601 9.32 -23.77 26.42
N HIS A 602 9.48 -24.76 25.52
CA HIS A 602 10.81 -25.24 25.16
C HIS A 602 11.65 -24.14 24.48
N SER A 603 11.05 -23.41 23.54
CA SER A 603 11.73 -22.29 22.86
C SER A 603 12.06 -21.15 23.82
N ILE A 604 11.13 -20.79 24.71
CA ILE A 604 11.30 -19.69 25.66
C ILE A 604 12.34 -20.01 26.72
N LEU A 605 12.31 -21.22 27.30
CA LEU A 605 13.32 -21.68 28.24
C LEU A 605 14.70 -21.73 27.56
N SER A 606 14.79 -22.29 26.35
CA SER A 606 16.05 -22.35 25.61
C SER A 606 16.62 -20.97 25.30
N LEU A 607 15.77 -20.00 24.95
CA LEU A 607 16.19 -18.61 24.72
C LEU A 607 16.70 -17.95 26.00
N ARG A 608 15.97 -18.08 27.11
CA ARG A 608 16.33 -17.47 28.40
C ARG A 608 17.60 -18.09 29.00
N ILE A 609 17.73 -19.42 28.97
CA ILE A 609 18.96 -20.12 29.37
C ILE A 609 20.14 -19.66 28.51
N THR A 610 19.93 -19.53 27.19
CA THR A 610 20.95 -18.99 26.27
C THR A 610 21.37 -17.57 26.62
N ALA A 611 20.43 -16.71 27.01
CA ALA A 611 20.69 -15.32 27.35
C ALA A 611 21.22 -15.12 28.79
N HIS A 612 21.14 -16.12 29.65
CA HIS A 612 21.48 -15.99 31.06
C HIS A 612 22.97 -15.65 31.27
N GLN A 613 23.24 -14.74 32.22
CA GLN A 613 24.55 -14.12 32.42
C GLN A 613 25.66 -15.14 32.74
N TYR A 614 25.34 -16.19 33.50
CA TYR A 614 26.28 -17.27 33.82
C TYR A 614 26.85 -17.94 32.57
N TYR A 615 25.99 -18.32 31.61
CA TYR A 615 26.43 -18.97 30.37
C TYR A 615 27.11 -17.98 29.43
N GLN A 616 26.67 -16.71 29.40
CA GLN A 616 27.36 -15.67 28.64
C GLN A 616 28.77 -15.40 29.19
N ALA A 617 28.97 -15.47 30.51
CA ALA A 617 30.30 -15.37 31.13
C ALA A 617 31.19 -16.55 30.72
N LYS A 618 30.73 -17.79 30.91
CA LYS A 618 31.45 -19.00 30.47
C LYS A 618 31.86 -18.95 29.01
N LEU A 619 30.98 -18.46 28.14
CA LEU A 619 31.26 -18.34 26.71
C LEU A 619 32.29 -17.24 26.39
N ARG A 620 32.39 -16.17 27.19
CA ARG A 620 33.39 -15.12 26.99
C ARG A 620 34.83 -15.62 27.22
N ASP A 621 34.99 -16.57 28.13
CA ASP A 621 36.30 -17.08 28.55
C ASP A 621 36.84 -18.21 27.65
N ILE A 622 36.07 -18.61 26.62
CA ILE A 622 36.49 -19.66 25.69
C ILE A 622 37.53 -19.10 24.72
N ASP A 623 38.68 -19.78 24.61
CA ASP A 623 39.57 -19.62 23.47
C ASP A 623 38.92 -20.19 22.20
N TYR A 624 38.14 -19.34 21.53
CA TYR A 624 37.46 -19.71 20.29
C TYR A 624 38.42 -20.05 19.16
N ASN A 625 39.66 -19.54 19.14
CA ASN A 625 40.63 -19.88 18.10
C ASN A 625 41.14 -21.32 18.27
N GLY A 626 41.50 -21.70 19.50
CA GLY A 626 41.84 -23.09 19.83
C GLY A 626 40.68 -24.05 19.57
N LEU A 627 39.45 -23.61 19.84
CA LEU A 627 38.24 -24.39 19.57
C LEU A 627 37.96 -24.59 18.07
N ASP A 628 38.04 -23.52 17.27
CA ASP A 628 37.87 -23.58 15.81
C ASP A 628 38.88 -24.56 15.20
N ASN A 629 40.12 -24.54 15.67
CA ASN A 629 41.17 -25.47 15.24
C ASN A 629 40.86 -26.93 15.62
N ARG A 630 40.43 -27.19 16.87
CA ARG A 630 40.04 -28.54 17.33
C ARG A 630 38.89 -29.12 16.52
N ILE A 631 37.89 -28.29 16.18
CA ILE A 631 36.75 -28.69 15.34
C ILE A 631 37.19 -28.92 13.89
N ALA A 632 38.01 -28.03 13.33
CA ALA A 632 38.49 -28.12 11.94
C ALA A 632 39.39 -29.35 11.69
N MET A 633 40.15 -29.77 12.70
CA MET A 633 40.97 -30.99 12.68
C MET A 633 40.16 -32.27 12.92
N GLY A 634 38.83 -32.18 13.16
CA GLY A 634 37.98 -33.34 13.41
C GLY A 634 38.18 -34.01 14.77
N HIS A 635 38.94 -33.40 15.68
CA HIS A 635 39.19 -33.94 17.02
C HIS A 635 38.02 -33.78 17.97
N THR A 636 37.06 -32.89 17.66
CA THR A 636 35.85 -32.69 18.47
C THR A 636 34.70 -32.12 17.62
N THR A 637 33.51 -32.06 18.19
CA THR A 637 32.34 -31.40 17.58
C THR A 637 31.81 -30.31 18.50
N ALA A 638 31.10 -29.32 17.95
CA ALA A 638 30.45 -28.28 18.76
C ALA A 638 29.49 -28.87 19.81
N THR A 639 28.86 -30.02 19.52
CA THR A 639 28.02 -30.76 20.47
C THR A 639 28.82 -31.27 21.67
N ILE A 640 29.99 -31.89 21.42
CA ILE A 640 30.86 -32.43 22.48
C ILE A 640 31.38 -31.28 23.33
N VAL A 641 31.84 -30.20 22.70
CA VAL A 641 32.39 -29.03 23.40
C VAL A 641 31.32 -28.31 24.23
N ALA A 642 30.10 -28.17 23.70
CA ALA A 642 28.99 -27.58 24.46
C ALA A 642 28.68 -28.40 25.72
N LYS A 643 28.81 -29.74 25.65
CA LYS A 643 28.66 -30.63 26.80
C LYS A 643 29.85 -30.53 27.76
N GLU A 644 31.08 -30.49 27.28
CA GLU A 644 32.31 -30.33 28.09
C GLU A 644 32.29 -29.03 28.89
N LEU A 645 31.89 -27.93 28.27
CA LEU A 645 31.87 -26.60 28.88
C LEU A 645 30.59 -26.34 29.68
N ASP A 646 29.62 -27.25 29.57
CA ASP A 646 28.28 -27.11 30.13
C ASP A 646 27.65 -25.75 29.75
N VAL A 647 27.51 -25.54 28.43
CA VAL A 647 26.93 -24.34 27.82
C VAL A 647 25.87 -24.70 26.77
N PRO A 648 24.90 -23.82 26.49
CA PRO A 648 23.88 -24.10 25.50
C PRO A 648 24.50 -24.24 24.10
N ARG A 649 24.27 -25.39 23.46
CA ARG A 649 24.82 -25.71 22.12
C ARG A 649 24.48 -24.63 21.08
N TYR A 650 23.23 -24.17 21.06
CA TYR A 650 22.79 -23.16 20.10
C TYR A 650 23.62 -21.87 20.19
N THR A 651 23.99 -21.44 21.40
CA THR A 651 24.82 -20.24 21.61
C THR A 651 26.23 -20.43 21.10
N LEU A 652 26.82 -21.61 21.35
CA LEU A 652 28.13 -21.98 20.84
C LEU A 652 28.13 -22.01 19.31
N ASP A 653 27.17 -22.71 18.70
CA ASP A 653 27.00 -22.80 17.24
C ASP A 653 26.81 -21.41 16.60
N ARG A 654 26.02 -20.53 17.23
CA ARG A 654 25.82 -19.15 16.75
C ARG A 654 27.12 -18.34 16.81
N ARG A 655 27.91 -18.47 17.88
CA ARG A 655 29.22 -17.78 18.03
C ARG A 655 30.23 -18.28 16.99
N LEU A 656 30.30 -19.60 16.77
CA LEU A 656 31.16 -20.21 15.75
C LEU A 656 30.76 -19.76 14.33
N LYS A 657 29.47 -19.77 14.00
CA LYS A 657 28.95 -19.29 12.71
C LYS A 657 29.20 -17.79 12.47
N ASN A 658 28.98 -16.95 13.49
CA ASN A 658 29.26 -15.52 13.40
C ASN A 658 30.76 -15.19 13.32
N ARG A 659 31.64 -16.15 13.65
CA ARG A 659 33.08 -16.04 13.40
C ARG A 659 33.48 -16.51 12.02
N SER A 660 32.81 -17.54 11.48
CA SER A 660 33.06 -18.00 10.10
C SER A 660 32.74 -16.93 9.03
N SER A 661 31.99 -15.88 9.39
CA SER A 661 31.75 -14.69 8.57
C SER A 661 32.73 -13.53 8.82
N LYS A 662 33.65 -13.62 9.78
CA LYS A 662 34.72 -12.62 9.93
C LYS A 662 35.69 -12.78 8.78
N LYS A 663 35.76 -11.75 7.93
CA LYS A 663 36.78 -11.62 6.87
C LYS A 663 38.16 -11.83 7.52
N PHE A 664 38.79 -12.98 7.24
CA PHE A 664 40.19 -13.20 7.59
C PHE A 664 41.02 -12.01 7.11
N SER A 665 41.92 -11.50 7.95
CA SER A 665 42.77 -10.36 7.61
C SER A 665 43.47 -10.62 6.27
N SER A 666 43.37 -9.66 5.34
CA SER A 666 44.11 -9.70 4.08
C SER A 666 45.61 -9.46 4.28
N LYS A 667 46.01 -8.89 5.43
CA LYS A 667 47.42 -8.67 5.78
C LYS A 667 48.05 -9.96 6.27
N TRP A 668 49.24 -10.24 5.72
CA TRP A 668 50.10 -11.34 6.13
C TRP A 668 51.17 -10.83 7.07
N SER A 669 51.26 -11.39 8.27
CA SER A 669 52.42 -11.20 9.14
C SER A 669 53.63 -11.97 8.61
N GLU A 670 54.81 -11.59 9.07
CA GLU A 670 56.05 -12.26 8.73
C GLU A 670 56.05 -13.72 9.21
N ARG A 671 55.54 -13.98 10.42
CA ARG A 671 55.40 -15.32 11.00
C ARG A 671 54.48 -16.21 10.16
N GLU A 672 53.30 -15.73 9.79
CA GLU A 672 52.37 -16.49 8.92
C GLU A 672 53.00 -16.78 7.55
N THR A 673 53.78 -15.83 7.03
CA THR A 673 54.47 -16.00 5.74
C THR A 673 55.55 -17.08 5.82
N ARG A 674 56.36 -17.11 6.89
CA ARG A 674 57.37 -18.16 7.11
C ARG A 674 56.72 -19.54 7.27
N GLN A 675 55.69 -19.66 8.09
CA GLN A 675 54.97 -20.92 8.27
C GLN A 675 54.39 -21.47 6.96
N LEU A 676 53.89 -20.59 6.08
CA LEU A 676 53.43 -20.99 4.75
C LEU A 676 54.60 -21.45 3.88
N ILE A 677 55.75 -20.76 3.90
CA ILE A 677 56.94 -21.15 3.14
C ILE A 677 57.43 -22.53 3.59
N ASP A 678 57.60 -22.72 4.90
CA ASP A 678 58.05 -23.98 5.49
C ASP A 678 57.12 -25.13 5.10
N TYR A 679 55.80 -24.93 5.21
CA TYR A 679 54.80 -25.93 4.82
C TYR A 679 54.83 -26.27 3.33
N MET A 680 55.07 -25.27 2.48
CA MET A 680 55.17 -25.49 1.03
C MET A 680 56.45 -26.22 0.63
N GLN A 681 57.48 -26.21 1.48
CA GLN A 681 58.78 -26.83 1.24
C GLN A 681 58.96 -28.16 2.00
N SER A 682 58.04 -28.53 2.90
CA SER A 682 58.22 -29.63 3.86
C SER A 682 57.91 -31.05 3.33
N GLY A 683 57.80 -31.31 2.02
CA GLY A 683 57.63 -32.70 1.56
C GLY A 683 57.52 -32.94 0.05
N ASP A 684 57.67 -34.22 -0.33
CA ASP A 684 57.72 -34.74 -1.72
C ASP A 684 56.36 -34.77 -2.45
N SER A 685 55.28 -34.29 -1.82
CA SER A 685 53.93 -34.32 -2.38
C SER A 685 53.33 -32.91 -2.50
N LYS A 686 52.36 -32.74 -3.41
CA LYS A 686 51.70 -31.44 -3.62
C LYS A 686 51.07 -30.94 -2.31
N PRO A 687 51.47 -29.77 -1.78
CA PRO A 687 50.96 -29.28 -0.51
C PRO A 687 49.45 -29.02 -0.55
N ASP A 688 48.72 -29.51 0.45
CA ASP A 688 47.28 -29.27 0.58
C ASP A 688 47.03 -27.90 1.24
N ILE A 689 46.80 -26.89 0.40
CA ILE A 689 46.53 -25.52 0.84
C ILE A 689 45.25 -25.42 1.67
N ALA A 690 44.26 -26.28 1.43
CA ALA A 690 43.04 -26.30 2.23
C ALA A 690 43.34 -26.78 3.64
N TYR A 691 44.13 -27.85 3.77
CA TYR A 691 44.62 -28.33 5.05
C TYR A 691 45.47 -27.27 5.78
N PHE A 692 46.43 -26.64 5.10
CA PHE A 692 47.24 -25.59 5.70
C PHE A 692 46.41 -24.39 6.16
N SER A 693 45.42 -23.95 5.37
CA SER A 693 44.55 -22.84 5.78
C SER A 693 43.76 -23.15 7.05
N LYS A 694 43.39 -24.42 7.26
CA LYS A 694 42.76 -24.89 8.50
C LYS A 694 43.76 -24.93 9.66
N LEU A 695 45.01 -25.36 9.41
CA LEU A 695 46.08 -25.39 10.41
C LEU A 695 46.47 -23.97 10.87
N LEU A 696 46.54 -23.03 9.92
CA LEU A 696 46.92 -21.64 10.19
C LEU A 696 45.82 -20.87 10.92
N GLY A 697 44.54 -21.15 10.64
CA GLY A 697 43.38 -20.60 11.37
C GLY A 697 43.12 -19.10 11.19
N THR A 698 44.04 -18.35 10.56
CA THR A 698 43.96 -16.90 10.37
C THR A 698 43.77 -16.47 8.91
N LYS A 699 43.80 -17.41 7.96
CA LYS A 699 43.66 -17.21 6.51
C LYS A 699 42.79 -18.31 5.92
N ASN A 700 41.93 -17.96 4.95
CA ASN A 700 41.22 -18.99 4.18
C ASN A 700 42.08 -19.56 3.05
N SER A 701 41.62 -20.67 2.48
CA SER A 701 42.33 -21.39 1.43
C SER A 701 42.59 -20.53 0.19
N LYS A 702 41.66 -19.64 -0.18
CA LYS A 702 41.85 -18.70 -1.29
C LYS A 702 42.98 -17.70 -1.00
N GLN A 703 43.04 -17.14 0.20
CA GLN A 703 44.09 -16.22 0.63
C GLN A 703 45.45 -16.92 0.70
N CYS A 704 45.51 -18.15 1.20
CA CYS A 704 46.72 -18.97 1.19
C CYS A 704 47.17 -19.23 -0.25
N SER A 705 46.29 -19.68 -1.13
CA SER A 705 46.61 -19.88 -2.56
C SER A 705 47.12 -18.61 -3.23
N SER A 706 46.46 -17.47 -3.04
CA SER A 706 46.91 -16.19 -3.59
C SER A 706 48.28 -15.76 -3.05
N LYS A 707 48.57 -16.02 -1.77
CA LYS A 707 49.89 -15.73 -1.20
C LYS A 707 50.96 -16.66 -1.75
N VAL A 708 50.67 -17.94 -1.94
CA VAL A 708 51.59 -18.89 -2.60
C VAL A 708 51.90 -18.43 -4.01
N SER A 709 50.89 -18.06 -4.81
CA SER A 709 51.10 -17.52 -6.16
C SER A 709 51.99 -16.27 -6.15
N TYR A 710 51.76 -15.35 -5.21
CA TYR A 710 52.60 -14.16 -5.04
C TYR A 710 54.05 -14.52 -4.68
N LEU A 711 54.26 -15.45 -3.75
CA LEU A 711 55.60 -15.89 -3.33
C LEU A 711 56.36 -16.59 -4.47
N LYS A 712 55.66 -17.36 -5.31
CA LYS A 712 56.21 -17.95 -6.54
C LYS A 712 56.57 -16.89 -7.58
N GLN A 713 55.70 -15.91 -7.82
CA GLN A 713 56.00 -14.78 -8.72
C GLN A 713 57.21 -13.96 -8.26
N LYS A 714 57.46 -13.90 -6.95
CA LYS A 714 58.63 -13.22 -6.37
C LYS A 714 59.88 -14.10 -6.29
N GLY A 715 59.83 -15.35 -6.75
CA GLY A 715 60.96 -16.28 -6.70
C GLY A 715 61.35 -16.74 -5.29
N ILE A 716 60.47 -16.57 -4.30
CA ILE A 716 60.71 -16.96 -2.90
C ILE A 716 60.33 -18.42 -2.68
N LEU A 717 59.32 -18.91 -3.40
CA LEU A 717 58.94 -20.32 -3.48
C LEU A 717 59.26 -20.84 -4.88
N ILE A 718 59.85 -22.04 -4.96
CA ILE A 718 60.18 -22.74 -6.21
C ILE A 718 58.92 -23.38 -6.82
#